data_AF-A0A3A6PZF5-F1
#
_entry.id   AF-A0A3A6PZF5-F1
#
_cell.length_a   1.000
_cell.length_b   1.000
_cell.length_c   1.000
_cell.angle_alpha   90.00
_cell.angle_beta   90.00
_cell.angle_gamma   90.00
#
_symmetry.space_group_name_H-M   'P 1'
#
loop_
_entity.id
_entity.type
_entity.pdbx_description
1 polymer ?
#
loop_
_entity_poly.entity_id
_entity_poly.type
_entity_poly.pdbx_seq_one_letter_code
_entity_poly.pdbx_strand_id
1 'polypeptide(L)'
;MIYGASLGAFVKKSMPDKGFQTNSQKLIELLPIDPAVTQMDVVVLGPKDMGGSKGKALREAILKKHDAIDVVYLYQKDAEADLVEGDVQKTQLIKLSFDYVVGALQSVIQNKSISGKHRIESGDTRGYSYDAEQEEQAAPESWRDEEEDDSQSLVYEEPPVVLETAAGLEARLEAIGKFSGFDALKKQMDKETIQYELKHENVQYAEAVNMLEELDAQIAKVFKDSTIPPDMRFEQLRQIGVNRAAYKGIENGLLADKLASVMDLVVQSAEEAVDARIRQMRDALDTITSTRLLYEDYGKLQELVDARMSVQMDLMELSKEIIEMYQAMDLSVNELIDQFQDKGPSGYPYVNDILQPLEPLFIPQNMAAITSRLLSDLNRNKVTFSIIEEKVKSVVNLVFKLCEEDATIIEYQQKLIKLLQAQRIEDVVIVDHVIKNSLRLFVGPSNTGRTATALTWSGVVSRRQNTLLLDLTGNTKLGQYGVEAVSLATFLEQRLEQPFLCVAGGSDIDLEQAEGMVAELKLRLNYYAHIHVLLDASQTELLSKLAPSALSVHFITDCTPRGTELLKPAVESFQEPNIAQKVILIDPPVDPMRMVQDLSIDPLLAKVIVLPRSQHIRACSLNRVKPFESKEVADIFEEAFR
;
A
#
# COMPACT_ATOMS: atom_id res chain seq x y z
N MET A 1 -19.29 -1.23 5.67
CA MET A 1 -17.83 -1.28 5.45
C MET A 1 -17.07 -1.34 6.78
N ILE A 2 -15.84 -1.86 6.78
CA ILE A 2 -14.97 -2.01 7.96
C ILE A 2 -13.88 -0.94 7.91
N TYR A 3 -13.79 -0.10 8.93
CA TYR A 3 -12.82 1.01 8.99
C TYR A 3 -11.78 0.76 10.08
N GLY A 4 -10.51 1.00 9.78
CA GLY A 4 -9.43 0.96 10.78
C GLY A 4 -8.64 2.26 10.82
N ALA A 5 -8.28 2.71 12.03
CA ALA A 5 -7.37 3.84 12.24
C ALA A 5 -5.89 3.37 12.25
N SER A 6 -5.28 3.20 13.42
CA SER A 6 -3.90 2.69 13.52
C SER A 6 -3.72 1.30 12.91
N LEU A 7 -4.79 0.50 12.87
CA LEU A 7 -4.83 -0.82 12.25
C LEU A 7 -5.39 -0.82 10.82
N GLY A 8 -5.61 0.35 10.22
CA GLY A 8 -6.24 0.48 8.90
C GLY A 8 -5.50 -0.22 7.76
N ALA A 9 -4.18 -0.27 7.80
CA ALA A 9 -3.39 -1.03 6.82
C ALA A 9 -3.65 -2.55 6.92
N PHE A 10 -3.78 -3.08 8.14
CA PHE A 10 -4.12 -4.49 8.36
C PHE A 10 -5.56 -4.77 7.92
N VAL A 11 -6.51 -3.90 8.25
CA VAL A 11 -7.92 -4.03 7.83
C VAL A 11 -8.07 -4.01 6.31
N LYS A 12 -7.42 -3.06 5.62
CA LYS A 12 -7.47 -2.93 4.16
C LYS A 12 -6.83 -4.14 3.47
N LYS A 13 -5.71 -4.64 4.00
CA LYS A 13 -5.08 -5.86 3.48
C LYS A 13 -5.98 -7.09 3.72
N SER A 14 -6.68 -7.14 4.86
CA SER A 14 -7.43 -8.32 5.31
C SER A 14 -8.74 -8.49 4.57
N MET A 15 -9.35 -7.37 4.17
CA MET A 15 -10.63 -7.32 3.48
C MET A 15 -10.52 -6.30 2.34
N PRO A 16 -9.92 -6.64 1.18
CA PRO A 16 -9.65 -5.69 0.11
C PRO A 16 -10.90 -4.95 -0.39
N ASP A 17 -12.04 -5.66 -0.46
CA ASP A 17 -13.29 -5.12 -1.01
C ASP A 17 -14.15 -4.35 0.00
N LYS A 18 -13.88 -4.49 1.30
CA LYS A 18 -14.75 -3.97 2.38
C LYS A 18 -14.00 -3.19 3.47
N GLY A 19 -12.68 -3.25 3.46
CA GLY A 19 -11.78 -2.70 4.47
C GLY A 19 -11.17 -1.36 4.06
N PHE A 20 -11.30 -0.37 4.92
CA PHE A 20 -10.87 1.00 4.67
C PHE A 20 -9.91 1.49 5.75
N GLN A 21 -8.83 2.13 5.32
CA GLN A 21 -7.96 2.87 6.21
C GLN A 21 -8.49 4.29 6.37
N THR A 22 -8.65 4.72 7.61
CA THR A 22 -9.08 6.09 7.95
C THR A 22 -8.22 6.64 9.10
N ASN A 23 -8.51 7.85 9.56
CA ASN A 23 -7.83 8.45 10.71
C ASN A 23 -8.82 8.63 11.89
N SER A 24 -8.27 8.75 13.09
CA SER A 24 -9.07 8.86 14.33
C SER A 24 -9.98 10.09 14.34
N GLN A 25 -9.61 11.17 13.65
CA GLN A 25 -10.42 12.40 13.57
C GLN A 25 -11.73 12.15 12.81
N LYS A 26 -11.65 11.50 11.65
CA LYS A 26 -12.83 11.10 10.88
C LYS A 26 -13.69 10.10 11.64
N LEU A 27 -13.09 9.18 12.39
CA LEU A 27 -13.87 8.24 13.22
C LEU A 27 -14.66 8.96 14.32
N ILE A 28 -14.06 9.95 14.99
CA ILE A 28 -14.75 10.76 16.01
C ILE A 28 -16.00 11.44 15.42
N GLU A 29 -15.90 11.95 14.19
CA GLU A 29 -17.00 12.64 13.50
C GLU A 29 -18.08 11.66 13.01
N LEU A 30 -17.70 10.46 12.59
CA LEU A 30 -18.60 9.52 11.90
C LEU A 30 -19.26 8.49 12.84
N LEU A 31 -18.64 8.13 13.97
CA LEU A 31 -19.18 7.13 14.92
C LEU A 31 -20.61 7.44 15.42
N PRO A 32 -21.01 8.70 15.67
CA PRO A 32 -22.37 9.02 16.10
C PRO A 32 -23.40 9.09 14.95
N ILE A 33 -22.97 9.00 13.70
CA ILE A 33 -23.81 9.21 12.52
C ILE A 33 -24.31 7.86 11.98
N ASP A 34 -25.57 7.82 11.54
CA ASP A 34 -26.23 6.62 11.00
C ASP A 34 -25.40 5.95 9.87
N PRO A 35 -25.14 4.63 9.95
CA PRO A 35 -24.50 3.82 8.90
C PRO A 35 -25.16 3.90 7.53
N ALA A 36 -26.45 4.20 7.43
CA ALA A 36 -27.12 4.42 6.15
C ALA A 36 -26.52 5.61 5.36
N VAL A 37 -25.93 6.57 6.07
CA VAL A 37 -25.26 7.75 5.49
C VAL A 37 -23.75 7.54 5.39
N THR A 38 -23.13 6.95 6.41
CA THR A 38 -21.65 6.82 6.49
C THR A 38 -21.10 5.55 5.86
N GLN A 39 -21.95 4.55 5.61
CA GLN A 39 -21.59 3.19 5.20
C GLN A 39 -20.64 2.46 6.18
N MET A 40 -20.52 2.97 7.41
CA MET A 40 -19.65 2.45 8.45
C MET A 40 -20.39 1.39 9.27
N ASP A 41 -20.01 0.13 9.14
CA ASP A 41 -20.65 -0.99 9.87
C ASP A 41 -19.79 -1.46 11.05
N VAL A 42 -18.46 -1.43 10.89
CA VAL A 42 -17.50 -1.91 11.89
C VAL A 42 -16.29 -0.99 11.93
N VAL A 43 -15.79 -0.70 13.13
CA VAL A 43 -14.56 0.07 13.36
C VAL A 43 -13.56 -0.77 14.14
N VAL A 44 -12.33 -0.88 13.64
CA VAL A 44 -11.24 -1.64 14.26
C VAL A 44 -10.20 -0.67 14.83
N LEU A 45 -9.94 -0.79 16.13
CA LEU A 45 -9.06 0.09 16.89
C LEU A 45 -7.98 -0.73 17.61
N GLY A 46 -6.83 -0.10 17.83
CA GLY A 46 -5.75 -0.66 18.65
C GLY A 46 -5.30 0.30 19.77
N PRO A 47 -4.37 -0.11 20.63
CA PRO A 47 -3.94 0.68 21.80
C PRO A 47 -3.34 2.04 21.41
N LYS A 48 -2.71 2.12 20.23
CA LYS A 48 -2.16 3.36 19.68
C LYS A 48 -3.22 4.42 19.40
N ASP A 49 -4.47 4.02 19.12
CA ASP A 49 -5.58 4.95 18.87
C ASP A 49 -6.11 5.60 20.15
N MET A 50 -5.80 5.03 21.32
CA MET A 50 -6.30 5.49 22.62
C MET A 50 -5.37 6.48 23.33
N GLY A 51 -4.19 6.73 22.75
CA GLY A 51 -3.21 7.67 23.29
C GLY A 51 -3.53 9.15 23.05
N GLY A 52 -3.17 10.00 24.03
CA GLY A 52 -3.17 11.46 23.87
C GLY A 52 -4.55 12.14 23.86
N SER A 53 -4.60 13.41 23.43
CA SER A 53 -5.82 14.22 23.40
C SER A 53 -6.86 13.69 22.41
N LYS A 54 -6.40 13.15 21.27
CA LYS A 54 -7.28 12.52 20.27
C LYS A 54 -7.88 11.20 20.76
N GLY A 55 -7.12 10.40 21.51
CA GLY A 55 -7.63 9.18 22.14
C GLY A 55 -8.70 9.45 23.19
N LYS A 56 -8.61 10.56 23.94
CA LYS A 56 -9.70 11.01 24.84
C LYS A 56 -10.99 11.30 24.07
N ALA A 57 -10.90 12.08 23.00
CA ALA A 57 -12.06 12.40 22.15
C ALA A 57 -12.64 11.16 21.45
N LEU A 58 -11.81 10.20 21.06
CA LEU A 58 -12.26 8.94 20.46
C LEU A 58 -13.02 8.07 21.47
N ARG A 59 -12.58 8.01 22.73
CA ARG A 59 -13.32 7.29 23.79
C ARG A 59 -14.69 7.92 24.06
N GLU A 60 -14.77 9.24 24.07
CA GLU A 60 -16.06 9.94 24.18
C GLU A 60 -16.97 9.68 22.97
N ALA A 61 -16.41 9.56 21.76
CA ALA A 61 -17.16 9.22 20.55
C ALA A 61 -17.65 7.76 20.55
N ILE A 62 -16.87 6.82 21.08
CA ILE A 62 -17.26 5.41 21.23
C ILE A 62 -18.48 5.29 22.16
N LEU A 63 -18.52 6.05 23.26
CA LEU A 63 -19.68 6.08 24.16
C LEU A 63 -20.94 6.67 23.52
N LYS A 64 -20.79 7.45 22.45
CA LYS A 64 -21.87 8.09 21.68
C LYS A 64 -22.08 7.43 20.31
N LYS A 65 -21.52 6.24 20.09
CA LYS A 65 -21.63 5.55 18.81
C LYS A 65 -23.08 5.22 18.48
N HIS A 66 -23.39 5.16 17.20
CA HIS A 66 -24.67 4.65 16.74
C HIS A 66 -24.78 3.14 17.00
N ASP A 67 -25.94 2.64 17.45
CA ASP A 67 -26.15 1.24 17.87
C ASP A 67 -25.84 0.21 16.78
N ALA A 68 -26.01 0.60 15.51
CA ALA A 68 -25.71 -0.25 14.36
C ALA A 68 -24.22 -0.37 14.00
N ILE A 69 -23.34 0.43 14.63
CA ILE A 69 -21.88 0.40 14.42
C ILE A 69 -21.22 -0.43 15.53
N ASP A 70 -20.44 -1.43 15.12
CA ASP A 70 -19.61 -2.17 16.07
C ASP A 70 -18.22 -1.57 16.18
N VAL A 71 -17.66 -1.61 17.38
CA VAL A 71 -16.26 -1.27 17.62
C VAL A 71 -15.54 -2.52 18.09
N VAL A 72 -14.50 -2.91 17.36
CA VAL A 72 -13.61 -4.03 17.68
C VAL A 72 -12.28 -3.45 18.13
N TYR A 73 -11.85 -3.81 19.33
CA TYR A 73 -10.59 -3.37 19.93
C TYR A 73 -9.63 -4.54 20.07
N LEU A 74 -8.51 -4.47 19.34
CA LEU A 74 -7.48 -5.50 19.29
C LEU A 74 -6.29 -5.08 20.15
N TYR A 75 -5.92 -5.87 21.15
CA TYR A 75 -4.85 -5.55 22.10
C TYR A 75 -3.91 -6.74 22.31
N GLN A 76 -2.71 -6.51 22.84
CA GLN A 76 -1.72 -7.59 23.06
C GLN A 76 -1.49 -7.87 24.55
N LYS A 77 -1.52 -6.83 25.40
CA LYS A 77 -1.28 -6.94 26.85
C LYS A 77 -2.55 -6.69 27.64
N ASP A 78 -2.75 -7.39 28.74
CA ASP A 78 -3.97 -7.24 29.57
C ASP A 78 -4.17 -5.80 30.05
N ALA A 79 -3.09 -5.10 30.40
CA ALA A 79 -3.14 -3.69 30.81
C ALA A 79 -3.65 -2.73 29.71
N GLU A 80 -3.65 -3.16 28.43
CA GLU A 80 -4.18 -2.36 27.30
C GLU A 80 -5.68 -2.54 27.12
N ALA A 81 -6.28 -3.58 27.71
CA ALA A 81 -7.73 -3.84 27.65
C ALA A 81 -8.53 -2.74 28.37
N ASP A 82 -7.96 -2.16 29.43
CA ASP A 82 -8.58 -1.12 30.25
C ASP A 82 -8.52 0.28 29.61
N LEU A 83 -7.85 0.43 28.47
CA LEU A 83 -7.75 1.72 27.79
C LEU A 83 -9.08 2.16 27.15
N VAL A 84 -10.01 1.23 26.91
CA VAL A 84 -11.29 1.48 26.25
C VAL A 84 -12.45 0.96 27.09
N GLU A 85 -13.49 1.77 27.24
CA GLU A 85 -14.72 1.44 27.95
C GLU A 85 -15.92 1.67 27.01
N GLY A 86 -17.07 1.06 27.30
CA GLY A 86 -18.28 1.13 26.49
C GLY A 86 -18.60 -0.16 25.73
N ASP A 87 -19.57 -0.08 24.83
CA ASP A 87 -20.00 -1.21 23.98
C ASP A 87 -18.95 -1.50 22.88
N VAL A 88 -17.93 -2.27 23.25
CA VAL A 88 -16.76 -2.57 22.41
C VAL A 88 -16.39 -4.04 22.56
N GLN A 89 -16.20 -4.72 21.44
CA GLN A 89 -15.71 -6.10 21.42
C GLN A 89 -14.18 -6.11 21.55
N LYS A 90 -13.68 -6.59 22.68
CA LYS A 90 -12.24 -6.65 22.99
C LYS A 90 -11.70 -8.02 22.65
N THR A 91 -10.65 -8.10 21.81
CA THR A 91 -9.97 -9.35 21.46
C THR A 91 -8.48 -9.24 21.72
N GLN A 92 -7.93 -10.18 22.48
CA GLN A 92 -6.49 -10.27 22.74
C GLN A 92 -5.80 -11.05 21.63
N LEU A 93 -4.70 -10.51 21.11
CA LEU A 93 -3.89 -11.13 20.07
C LEU A 93 -2.50 -11.47 20.59
N ILE A 94 -2.07 -12.72 20.40
CA ILE A 94 -0.73 -13.21 20.77
C ILE A 94 0.35 -12.44 19.98
N LYS A 95 0.08 -12.11 18.72
CA LYS A 95 0.94 -11.29 17.86
C LYS A 95 0.09 -10.46 16.90
N LEU A 96 0.48 -9.21 16.66
CA LEU A 96 -0.14 -8.37 15.64
C LEU A 96 0.38 -8.80 14.25
N SER A 97 -0.24 -9.82 13.68
CA SER A 97 0.00 -10.25 12.28
C SER A 97 -1.30 -10.18 11.47
N PHE A 98 -1.15 -10.27 10.16
CA PHE A 98 -2.25 -10.32 9.21
C PHE A 98 -3.27 -11.42 9.56
N ASP A 99 -2.79 -12.65 9.74
CA ASP A 99 -3.65 -13.83 9.95
C ASP A 99 -4.47 -13.72 11.25
N TYR A 100 -3.87 -13.16 12.31
CA TYR A 100 -4.56 -12.95 13.59
C TYR A 100 -5.64 -11.87 13.51
N VAL A 101 -5.42 -10.80 12.74
CA VAL A 101 -6.43 -9.74 12.51
C VAL A 101 -7.57 -10.27 11.65
N VAL A 102 -7.29 -11.10 10.64
CA VAL A 102 -8.30 -11.79 9.83
C VAL A 102 -9.16 -12.70 10.69
N GLY A 103 -8.54 -13.54 11.52
CA GLY A 103 -9.26 -14.47 12.42
C GLY A 103 -10.18 -13.73 13.41
N ALA A 104 -9.70 -12.63 13.99
CA ALA A 104 -10.49 -11.79 14.89
C ALA A 104 -11.66 -11.08 14.18
N LEU A 105 -11.47 -10.64 12.93
CA LEU A 105 -12.54 -10.00 12.15
C LEU A 105 -13.58 -11.01 11.64
N GLN A 106 -13.15 -12.20 11.23
CA GLN A 106 -14.03 -13.25 10.73
C GLN A 106 -14.93 -13.80 11.84
N SER A 107 -14.41 -13.99 13.06
CA SER A 107 -15.23 -14.41 14.20
C SER A 107 -16.32 -13.38 14.54
N VAL A 108 -15.99 -12.08 14.45
CA VAL A 108 -16.95 -10.98 14.65
C VAL A 108 -18.02 -10.93 13.56
N ILE A 109 -17.62 -11.09 12.28
CA ILE A 109 -18.55 -11.10 11.15
C ILE A 109 -19.47 -12.33 11.18
N GLN A 110 -18.94 -13.51 11.49
CA GLN A 110 -19.72 -14.75 11.59
C GLN A 110 -20.73 -14.70 12.73
N ASN A 111 -20.33 -14.18 13.91
CA ASN A 111 -21.25 -13.96 15.02
C ASN A 111 -22.40 -13.00 14.67
N LYS A 112 -22.19 -12.06 13.75
CA LYS A 112 -23.22 -11.13 13.26
C LYS A 112 -24.17 -11.74 12.23
N SER A 113 -23.68 -12.57 11.30
CA SER A 113 -24.54 -13.25 10.31
C SER A 113 -25.56 -14.19 10.96
N ILE A 114 -25.29 -14.66 12.18
CA ILE A 114 -26.18 -15.53 12.95
C ILE A 114 -27.28 -14.72 13.69
N SER A 115 -27.16 -13.38 13.80
CA SER A 115 -28.02 -12.55 14.66
C SER A 115 -28.81 -11.41 13.98
N GLY A 116 -28.78 -11.22 12.66
CA GLY A 116 -29.34 -10.02 12.01
C GLY A 116 -30.28 -10.27 10.82
N LYS A 117 -31.55 -9.85 10.97
CA LYS A 117 -32.69 -9.97 10.04
C LYS A 117 -32.49 -9.35 8.64
N HIS A 118 -33.08 -10.04 7.66
CA HIS A 118 -33.50 -9.61 6.31
C HIS A 118 -32.86 -8.34 5.71
N ARG A 119 -31.95 -8.55 4.76
CA ARG A 119 -31.70 -7.59 3.68
C ARG A 119 -32.34 -8.13 2.39
N ILE A 120 -33.25 -7.35 1.83
CA ILE A 120 -33.97 -7.64 0.60
C ILE A 120 -32.98 -7.57 -0.57
N GLU A 121 -32.81 -8.69 -1.28
CA GLU A 121 -32.02 -8.76 -2.51
C GLU A 121 -32.91 -8.51 -3.73
N SER A 122 -32.35 -7.76 -4.70
CA SER A 122 -32.97 -7.41 -5.98
C SER A 122 -33.11 -8.65 -6.88
N GLY A 123 -34.27 -8.79 -7.53
CA GLY A 123 -34.74 -10.01 -8.19
C GLY A 123 -34.11 -10.41 -9.54
N ASP A 124 -32.87 -10.02 -9.83
CA ASP A 124 -32.29 -10.17 -11.19
C ASP A 124 -31.15 -11.19 -11.34
N THR A 125 -30.90 -12.05 -10.35
CA THR A 125 -29.92 -13.16 -10.48
C THR A 125 -30.55 -14.51 -10.15
N ARG A 126 -31.50 -14.95 -10.97
CA ARG A 126 -31.87 -16.37 -11.08
C ARG A 126 -31.15 -17.00 -12.26
N GLY A 127 -30.07 -17.73 -11.97
CA GLY A 127 -29.36 -18.59 -12.91
C GLY A 127 -28.88 -19.86 -12.21
N TYR A 128 -29.78 -20.85 -12.16
CA TYR A 128 -29.57 -22.29 -11.94
C TYR A 128 -28.28 -22.75 -11.24
N SER A 129 -28.40 -23.14 -9.96
CA SER A 129 -27.51 -24.11 -9.32
C SER A 129 -28.16 -25.50 -9.32
N TYR A 130 -27.38 -26.52 -9.66
CA TYR A 130 -27.74 -27.92 -9.48
C TYR A 130 -27.81 -28.25 -7.98
N ASP A 131 -28.94 -28.80 -7.55
CA ASP A 131 -29.11 -29.40 -6.22
C ASP A 131 -28.31 -30.71 -6.15
N ALA A 132 -27.48 -30.84 -5.11
CA ALA A 132 -27.03 -32.13 -4.61
C ALA A 132 -27.24 -32.12 -3.09
N GLU A 133 -28.26 -32.87 -2.69
CA GLU A 133 -28.60 -33.19 -1.30
C GLU A 133 -27.50 -33.99 -0.61
N GLN A 134 -27.32 -33.78 0.70
CA GLN A 134 -27.03 -34.73 1.79
C GLN A 134 -26.29 -33.99 2.92
N GLU A 135 -26.56 -34.12 4.22
CA GLU A 135 -27.59 -34.75 5.05
C GLU A 135 -27.16 -34.28 6.47
N GLU A 136 -28.05 -33.65 7.23
CA GLU A 136 -27.84 -33.40 8.67
C GLU A 136 -27.96 -34.72 9.44
N GLN A 137 -27.00 -35.01 10.31
CA GLN A 137 -27.20 -35.92 11.44
C GLN A 137 -27.05 -35.18 12.76
N ALA A 138 -28.14 -35.22 13.51
CA ALA A 138 -28.34 -34.62 14.81
C ALA A 138 -27.60 -35.36 15.95
N ALA A 139 -27.43 -34.61 17.05
CA ALA A 139 -26.77 -34.91 18.31
C ALA A 139 -27.26 -36.17 19.07
N PRO A 140 -26.70 -36.47 20.26
CA PRO A 140 -27.40 -35.99 21.45
C PRO A 140 -26.53 -35.60 22.67
N GLU A 141 -27.13 -34.75 23.50
CA GLU A 141 -26.74 -34.31 24.85
C GLU A 141 -26.92 -35.39 25.96
N SER A 142 -26.47 -35.00 27.16
CA SER A 142 -26.73 -35.47 28.56
C SER A 142 -25.44 -35.99 29.22
N TRP A 143 -25.05 -35.63 30.45
CA TRP A 143 -25.80 -35.45 31.70
C TRP A 143 -25.17 -34.39 32.65
N ARG A 144 -26.03 -33.81 33.50
CA ARG A 144 -25.81 -33.06 34.76
C ARG A 144 -25.78 -34.08 35.94
N ASP A 145 -25.16 -33.94 37.11
CA ASP A 145 -25.17 -32.89 38.15
C ASP A 145 -24.04 -33.13 39.22
N GLU A 146 -23.66 -32.04 39.94
CA GLU A 146 -23.31 -31.86 41.38
C GLU A 146 -22.24 -32.77 42.07
N GLU A 147 -21.35 -32.39 43.01
CA GLU A 147 -21.17 -31.26 43.94
C GLU A 147 -19.76 -31.33 44.62
N GLU A 148 -19.32 -30.22 45.22
CA GLU A 148 -18.36 -30.00 46.35
C GLU A 148 -16.81 -30.20 46.26
N ASP A 149 -16.13 -29.04 46.36
CA ASP A 149 -15.02 -28.62 47.26
C ASP A 149 -13.92 -29.63 47.66
N ASP A 150 -12.66 -29.37 47.26
CA ASP A 150 -11.59 -29.07 48.24
C ASP A 150 -10.34 -28.47 47.57
N SER A 151 -9.78 -27.49 48.27
CA SER A 151 -8.56 -26.78 47.94
C SER A 151 -7.30 -27.65 48.08
N GLN A 152 -6.49 -27.78 47.01
CA GLN A 152 -5.08 -28.16 47.12
C GLN A 152 -4.25 -27.65 45.93
N SER A 153 -3.22 -26.89 46.27
CA SER A 153 -2.15 -26.38 45.42
C SER A 153 -1.47 -27.49 44.61
N LEU A 154 -1.53 -27.40 43.28
CA LEU A 154 -0.74 -28.23 42.37
C LEU A 154 0.33 -27.38 41.68
N VAL A 155 1.57 -27.73 42.00
CA VAL A 155 2.78 -27.39 41.26
C VAL A 155 2.60 -27.81 39.81
N TYR A 156 2.74 -26.88 38.87
CA TYR A 156 2.86 -27.23 37.46
C TYR A 156 4.23 -27.86 37.23
N GLU A 157 4.27 -29.19 37.11
CA GLU A 157 5.31 -29.85 36.32
C GLU A 157 5.01 -29.54 34.85
N GLU A 158 5.96 -28.90 34.15
CA GLU A 158 5.93 -28.81 32.70
C GLU A 158 5.91 -30.23 32.11
N PRO A 159 5.03 -30.51 31.13
CA PRO A 159 5.05 -31.81 30.46
C PRO A 159 6.38 -31.99 29.72
N PRO A 160 6.95 -33.21 29.67
CA PRO A 160 8.21 -33.44 28.99
C PRO A 160 8.03 -33.18 27.49
N VAL A 161 8.97 -32.43 26.91
CA VAL A 161 9.08 -32.25 25.47
C VAL A 161 9.33 -33.62 24.84
N VAL A 162 8.33 -34.16 24.15
CA VAL A 162 8.52 -35.34 23.29
C VAL A 162 9.25 -34.87 22.03
N LEU A 163 10.57 -35.05 22.01
CA LEU A 163 11.38 -34.95 20.79
C LEU A 163 11.14 -36.22 19.96
N GLU A 164 10.56 -36.07 18.76
CA GLU A 164 10.42 -37.16 17.79
C GLU A 164 11.79 -37.76 17.42
N THR A 165 12.06 -38.93 17.98
CA THR A 165 13.20 -39.79 17.67
C THR A 165 12.89 -40.67 16.46
N ALA A 166 13.50 -40.38 15.30
CA ALA A 166 13.70 -41.38 14.21
C ALA A 166 14.64 -40.95 13.06
N ALA A 167 14.90 -39.65 12.86
CA ALA A 167 15.78 -39.19 11.77
C ALA A 167 17.07 -38.58 12.33
N GLY A 168 18.25 -39.05 11.86
CA GLY A 168 19.54 -38.44 12.19
C GLY A 168 19.67 -37.02 11.65
N LEU A 169 20.61 -36.23 12.17
CA LEU A 169 20.78 -34.81 11.86
C LEU A 169 20.88 -34.50 10.36
N GLU A 170 21.60 -35.34 9.61
CA GLU A 170 21.71 -35.22 8.16
C GLU A 170 20.34 -35.36 7.44
N ALA A 171 19.51 -36.31 7.87
CA ALA A 171 18.17 -36.52 7.32
C ALA A 171 17.19 -35.41 7.74
N ARG A 172 17.39 -34.79 8.92
CA ARG A 172 16.64 -33.61 9.36
C ARG A 172 17.04 -32.37 8.57
N LEU A 173 18.32 -32.21 8.23
CA LEU A 173 18.84 -31.10 7.44
C LEU A 173 18.37 -31.16 5.98
N GLU A 174 18.29 -32.35 5.38
CA GLU A 174 17.71 -32.55 4.04
C GLU A 174 16.19 -32.25 4.00
N ALA A 175 15.48 -32.40 5.11
CA ALA A 175 14.04 -32.11 5.21
C ALA A 175 13.70 -30.62 5.35
N ILE A 176 14.69 -29.76 5.69
CA ILE A 176 14.48 -28.32 5.91
C ILE A 176 14.49 -27.59 4.56
N GLY A 177 13.39 -27.72 3.82
CA GLY A 177 13.15 -27.06 2.53
C GLY A 177 12.28 -25.79 2.59
N LYS A 178 12.01 -25.24 3.78
CA LYS A 178 11.12 -24.07 3.95
C LYS A 178 11.75 -23.04 4.89
N PHE A 179 11.56 -21.76 4.54
CA PHE A 179 12.05 -20.53 5.19
C PHE A 179 11.85 -20.45 6.72
N SER A 180 10.98 -21.27 7.31
CA SER A 180 10.92 -21.52 8.77
C SER A 180 12.14 -22.27 9.33
N GLY A 181 13.16 -22.51 8.50
CA GLY A 181 14.26 -23.42 8.75
C GLY A 181 15.54 -22.78 9.26
N PHE A 182 15.82 -21.49 9.05
CA PHE A 182 17.11 -20.92 9.46
C PHE A 182 17.31 -20.92 10.97
N ASP A 183 16.27 -20.67 11.75
CA ASP A 183 16.35 -20.82 13.21
C ASP A 183 16.49 -22.29 13.63
N ALA A 184 15.93 -23.22 12.86
CA ALA A 184 16.15 -24.65 13.09
C ALA A 184 17.59 -25.05 12.74
N LEU A 185 18.15 -24.54 11.64
CA LEU A 185 19.54 -24.74 11.24
C LEU A 185 20.51 -24.17 12.28
N LYS A 186 20.25 -22.96 12.78
CA LYS A 186 21.02 -22.36 13.89
C LYS A 186 21.00 -23.25 15.14
N LYS A 187 19.85 -23.82 15.51
CA LYS A 187 19.74 -24.76 16.65
C LYS A 187 20.51 -26.08 16.45
N GLN A 188 20.67 -26.54 15.21
CA GLN A 188 21.48 -27.73 14.92
C GLN A 188 22.99 -27.47 15.10
N MET A 189 23.41 -26.21 15.09
CA MET A 189 24.79 -25.81 15.38
C MET A 189 25.06 -25.61 16.87
N ASP A 190 24.03 -25.73 17.70
CA ASP A 190 24.16 -25.60 19.15
C ASP A 190 24.97 -26.76 19.72
N LYS A 191 25.87 -26.43 20.63
CA LYS A 191 26.81 -27.37 21.22
C LYS A 191 26.10 -28.53 21.91
N GLU A 192 25.05 -28.23 22.69
CA GLU A 192 24.30 -29.24 23.44
C GLU A 192 23.64 -30.25 22.50
N THR A 193 23.13 -29.78 21.35
CA THR A 193 22.56 -30.63 20.30
C THR A 193 23.62 -31.57 19.71
N ILE A 194 24.79 -31.04 19.35
CA ILE A 194 25.90 -31.82 18.76
C ILE A 194 26.40 -32.88 19.75
N GLN A 195 26.57 -32.52 21.01
CA GLN A 195 27.02 -33.45 22.07
C GLN A 195 25.98 -34.54 22.33
N TYR A 196 24.71 -34.17 22.41
CA TYR A 196 23.61 -35.11 22.60
C TYR A 196 23.59 -36.14 21.47
N GLU A 197 23.66 -35.71 20.22
CA GLU A 197 23.63 -36.61 19.08
C GLU A 197 24.87 -37.50 18.99
N LEU A 198 26.07 -36.95 19.18
CA LEU A 198 27.29 -37.75 19.18
C LEU A 198 27.26 -38.85 20.25
N LYS A 199 26.69 -38.57 21.43
CA LYS A 199 26.56 -39.58 22.50
C LYS A 199 25.62 -40.74 22.14
N HIS A 200 24.65 -40.50 21.25
CA HIS A 200 23.66 -41.51 20.84
C HIS A 200 24.01 -42.20 19.51
N GLU A 201 24.67 -41.50 18.59
CA GLU A 201 24.98 -41.97 17.23
C GLU A 201 26.42 -42.51 17.10
N ASN A 202 27.37 -42.05 17.93
CA ASN A 202 28.77 -42.39 17.82
C ASN A 202 29.30 -43.14 19.05
N VAL A 203 29.51 -44.45 18.88
CA VAL A 203 30.02 -45.35 19.94
C VAL A 203 31.39 -44.89 20.46
N GLN A 204 32.29 -44.43 19.59
CA GLN A 204 33.62 -43.98 19.98
C GLN A 204 33.58 -42.71 20.82
N TYR A 205 32.62 -41.81 20.54
CA TYR A 205 32.41 -40.61 21.34
C TYR A 205 31.87 -40.98 22.72
N ALA A 206 30.86 -41.84 22.79
CA ALA A 206 30.30 -42.31 24.06
C ALA A 206 31.36 -43.03 24.92
N GLU A 207 32.20 -43.86 24.31
CA GLU A 207 33.34 -44.51 24.98
C GLU A 207 34.36 -43.49 25.50
N ALA A 208 34.73 -42.48 24.71
CA ALA A 208 35.66 -41.43 25.13
C ALA A 208 35.11 -40.64 26.33
N VAL A 209 33.83 -40.26 26.31
CA VAL A 209 33.17 -39.54 27.42
C VAL A 209 33.14 -40.41 28.69
N ASN A 210 32.73 -41.68 28.59
CA ASN A 210 32.69 -42.58 29.74
C ASN A 210 34.10 -42.81 30.33
N MET A 211 35.12 -42.94 29.48
CA MET A 211 36.51 -43.07 29.93
C MET A 211 37.03 -41.79 30.60
N LEU A 212 36.63 -40.61 30.12
CA LEU A 212 36.98 -39.34 30.77
C LEU A 212 36.34 -39.22 32.16
N GLU A 213 35.07 -39.61 32.31
CA GLU A 213 34.39 -39.68 33.60
C GLU A 213 35.07 -40.65 34.57
N GLU A 214 35.48 -41.83 34.08
CA GLU A 214 36.20 -42.82 34.87
C GLU A 214 37.57 -42.29 35.32
N LEU A 215 38.32 -41.65 34.42
CA LEU A 215 39.63 -41.07 34.73
C LEU A 215 39.49 -39.93 35.75
N ASP A 216 38.46 -39.09 35.66
CA ASP A 216 38.17 -38.05 36.65
C ASP A 216 37.80 -38.65 38.03
N ALA A 217 37.08 -39.77 38.07
CA ALA A 217 36.81 -40.51 39.30
C ALA A 217 38.08 -41.14 39.90
N GLN A 218 38.97 -41.67 39.05
CA GLN A 218 40.28 -42.20 39.46
C GLN A 218 41.18 -41.10 40.02
N ILE A 219 41.23 -39.92 39.39
CA ILE A 219 41.93 -38.73 39.91
C ILE A 219 41.41 -38.38 41.31
N ALA A 220 40.09 -38.32 41.49
CA ALA A 220 39.48 -38.00 42.78
C ALA A 220 39.85 -39.04 43.86
N LYS A 221 39.89 -40.33 43.50
CA LYS A 221 40.23 -41.43 44.40
C LYS A 221 41.69 -41.39 44.83
N VAL A 222 42.62 -41.26 43.88
CA VAL A 222 44.06 -41.17 44.14
C VAL A 222 44.40 -39.93 44.96
N PHE A 223 43.73 -38.80 44.66
CA PHE A 223 43.93 -37.56 45.39
C PHE A 223 43.49 -37.64 46.86
N LYS A 224 42.35 -38.28 47.14
CA LYS A 224 41.78 -38.42 48.49
C LYS A 224 42.42 -39.53 49.33
N ASP A 225 43.21 -40.42 48.72
CA ASP A 225 43.83 -41.54 49.43
C ASP A 225 45.07 -41.10 50.22
N SER A 226 44.91 -41.00 51.54
CA SER A 226 45.97 -40.62 52.48
C SER A 226 47.03 -41.69 52.70
N THR A 227 46.83 -42.92 52.18
CA THR A 227 47.78 -44.03 52.36
C THR A 227 48.92 -44.03 51.34
N ILE A 228 48.77 -43.27 50.24
CA ILE A 228 49.76 -43.15 49.18
C ILE A 228 50.79 -42.05 49.53
N PRO A 229 52.10 -42.33 49.49
CA PRO A 229 53.13 -41.31 49.67
C PRO A 229 53.01 -40.16 48.65
N PRO A 230 53.33 -38.90 49.03
CA PRO A 230 53.14 -37.73 48.16
C PRO A 230 53.78 -37.85 46.77
N ASP A 231 55.01 -38.36 46.69
CA ASP A 231 55.74 -38.51 45.41
C ASP A 231 55.08 -39.57 44.50
N MET A 232 54.60 -40.67 45.09
CA MET A 232 53.87 -41.71 44.37
C MET A 232 52.49 -41.22 43.91
N ARG A 233 51.82 -40.41 44.73
CA ARG A 233 50.52 -39.80 44.38
C ARG A 233 50.68 -38.82 43.22
N PHE A 234 51.72 -38.00 43.23
CA PHE A 234 52.04 -37.07 42.14
C PHE A 234 52.29 -37.79 40.81
N GLU A 235 53.10 -38.86 40.84
CA GLU A 235 53.40 -39.65 39.63
C GLU A 235 52.17 -40.40 39.09
N GLN A 236 51.32 -40.94 39.97
CA GLN A 236 50.05 -41.55 39.55
C GLN A 236 49.09 -40.53 38.94
N LEU A 237 48.94 -39.35 39.55
CA LEU A 237 48.12 -38.26 39.00
C LEU A 237 48.66 -37.77 37.65
N ARG A 238 49.98 -37.71 37.48
CA ARG A 238 50.62 -37.39 36.20
C ARG A 238 50.26 -38.38 35.10
N GLN A 239 50.35 -39.69 35.38
CA GLN A 239 50.01 -40.73 34.40
C GLN A 239 48.52 -40.71 34.01
N ILE A 240 47.63 -40.55 34.99
CA ILE A 240 46.18 -40.46 34.73
C ILE A 240 45.87 -39.19 33.94
N GLY A 241 46.49 -38.06 34.26
CA GLY A 241 46.33 -36.80 33.52
C GLY A 241 46.79 -36.88 32.06
N VAL A 242 47.89 -37.58 31.76
CA VAL A 242 48.34 -37.81 30.38
C VAL A 242 47.36 -38.70 29.61
N ASN A 243 46.84 -39.75 30.23
CA ASN A 243 45.82 -40.61 29.61
C ASN A 243 44.52 -39.83 29.35
N ARG A 244 44.09 -38.99 30.31
CA ARG A 244 42.93 -38.11 30.16
C ARG A 244 43.11 -37.13 29.00
N ALA A 245 44.30 -36.53 28.86
CA ALA A 245 44.60 -35.65 27.73
C ALA A 245 44.47 -36.36 26.38
N ALA A 246 44.84 -37.64 26.28
CA ALA A 246 44.66 -38.42 25.06
C ALA A 246 43.18 -38.63 24.71
N TYR A 247 42.34 -39.03 25.67
CA TYR A 247 40.90 -39.20 25.46
C TYR A 247 40.18 -37.87 25.19
N LYS A 248 40.60 -36.77 25.84
CA LYS A 248 40.10 -35.42 25.57
C LYS A 248 40.43 -34.98 24.14
N GLY A 249 41.59 -35.39 23.62
CA GLY A 249 41.95 -35.19 22.21
C GLY A 249 41.05 -35.96 21.23
N ILE A 250 40.58 -37.16 21.60
CA ILE A 250 39.63 -37.95 20.80
C ILE A 250 38.23 -37.30 20.84
N GLU A 251 37.75 -36.96 22.03
CA GLU A 251 36.45 -36.28 22.23
C GLU A 251 36.38 -34.98 21.41
N ASN A 252 37.38 -34.11 21.57
CA ASN A 252 37.46 -32.84 20.85
C ASN A 252 37.57 -33.01 19.33
N GLY A 253 38.27 -34.06 18.87
CA GLY A 253 38.36 -34.38 17.45
C GLY A 253 37.02 -34.78 16.85
N LEU A 254 36.28 -35.65 17.54
CA LEU A 254 34.95 -36.10 17.10
C LEU A 254 33.92 -34.96 17.12
N LEU A 255 33.98 -34.07 18.12
CA LEU A 255 33.16 -32.87 18.17
C LEU A 255 33.44 -31.92 17.00
N ALA A 256 34.72 -31.68 16.71
CA ALA A 256 35.13 -30.83 15.60
C ALA A 256 34.70 -31.40 14.24
N ASP A 257 34.84 -32.71 14.03
CA ASP A 257 34.44 -33.37 12.79
C ASP A 257 32.91 -33.30 12.59
N LYS A 258 32.11 -33.50 13.65
CA LYS A 258 30.65 -33.37 13.55
C LYS A 258 30.24 -31.92 13.30
N LEU A 259 30.82 -30.95 14.01
CA LEU A 259 30.53 -29.53 13.79
C LEU A 259 30.88 -29.11 12.35
N ALA A 260 32.03 -29.51 11.82
CA ALA A 260 32.41 -29.24 10.44
C ALA A 260 31.40 -29.83 9.43
N SER A 261 30.94 -31.05 9.68
CA SER A 261 29.90 -31.69 8.85
C SER A 261 28.56 -30.93 8.90
N VAL A 262 28.13 -30.50 10.09
CA VAL A 262 26.91 -29.68 10.26
C VAL A 262 27.07 -28.36 9.52
N MET A 263 28.22 -27.69 9.64
CA MET A 263 28.49 -26.43 8.95
C MET A 263 28.38 -26.58 7.43
N ASP A 264 28.95 -27.63 6.84
CA ASP A 264 28.89 -27.87 5.40
C ASP A 264 27.45 -28.12 4.92
N LEU A 265 26.66 -28.90 5.66
CA LEU A 265 25.24 -29.14 5.36
C LEU A 265 24.40 -27.85 5.48
N VAL A 266 24.67 -27.03 6.48
CA VAL A 266 23.99 -25.74 6.69
C VAL A 266 24.28 -24.80 5.52
N VAL A 267 25.53 -24.73 5.04
CA VAL A 267 25.90 -23.91 3.87
C VAL A 267 25.20 -24.41 2.61
N GLN A 268 25.20 -25.72 2.37
CA GLN A 268 24.55 -26.29 1.20
C GLN A 268 23.04 -26.04 1.19
N SER A 269 22.38 -26.28 2.33
CA SER A 269 20.95 -26.01 2.50
C SER A 269 20.62 -24.53 2.30
N ALA A 270 21.46 -23.62 2.82
CA ALA A 270 21.30 -22.18 2.62
C ALA A 270 21.44 -21.78 1.14
N GLU A 271 22.40 -22.34 0.42
CA GLU A 271 22.58 -22.06 -1.01
C GLU A 271 21.37 -22.53 -1.83
N GLU A 272 20.90 -23.75 -1.59
CA GLU A 272 19.73 -24.32 -2.28
C GLU A 272 18.46 -23.51 -2.01
N ALA A 273 18.24 -23.12 -0.75
CA ALA A 273 17.09 -22.30 -0.35
C ALA A 273 17.11 -20.92 -1.03
N VAL A 274 18.27 -20.27 -1.07
CA VAL A 274 18.43 -18.96 -1.71
C VAL A 274 18.24 -19.05 -3.22
N ASP A 275 18.86 -20.04 -3.89
CA ASP A 275 18.71 -20.23 -5.33
C ASP A 275 17.28 -20.59 -5.73
N ALA A 276 16.53 -21.32 -4.89
CA ALA A 276 15.12 -21.59 -5.10
C ALA A 276 14.27 -20.30 -4.97
N ARG A 277 14.57 -19.45 -3.99
CA ARG A 277 13.85 -18.19 -3.78
C ARG A 277 14.10 -17.18 -4.89
N ILE A 278 15.36 -17.03 -5.31
CA ILE A 278 15.73 -16.19 -6.46
C ILE A 278 14.98 -16.64 -7.72
N ARG A 279 14.84 -17.95 -7.94
CA ARG A 279 14.04 -18.49 -9.05
C ARG A 279 12.56 -18.13 -8.95
N GLN A 280 11.92 -18.40 -7.81
CA GLN A 280 10.52 -18.02 -7.58
C GLN A 280 10.27 -16.52 -7.80
N MET A 281 11.20 -15.68 -7.35
CA MET A 281 11.10 -14.24 -7.51
C MET A 281 11.32 -13.80 -8.96
N ARG A 282 12.24 -14.43 -9.71
CA ARG A 282 12.37 -14.19 -11.15
C ARG A 282 11.11 -14.59 -11.90
N ASP A 283 10.52 -15.74 -11.59
CA ASP A 283 9.27 -16.18 -12.24
C ASP A 283 8.11 -15.23 -11.94
N ALA A 284 8.01 -14.74 -10.70
CA ALA A 284 7.04 -13.72 -10.31
C ALA A 284 7.26 -12.41 -11.09
N LEU A 285 8.50 -11.96 -11.21
CA LEU A 285 8.86 -10.78 -12.00
C LEU A 285 8.55 -10.98 -13.49
N ASP A 286 8.90 -12.11 -14.08
CA ASP A 286 8.63 -12.42 -15.50
C ASP A 286 7.12 -12.47 -15.81
N THR A 287 6.32 -13.02 -14.89
CA THR A 287 4.85 -13.00 -14.99
C THR A 287 4.32 -11.57 -15.02
N ILE A 288 4.87 -10.71 -14.17
CA ILE A 288 4.50 -9.29 -14.10
C ILE A 288 4.95 -8.54 -15.36
N THR A 289 6.14 -8.83 -15.91
CA THR A 289 6.71 -8.12 -17.07
C THR A 289 6.12 -8.58 -18.40
N SER A 290 5.71 -9.85 -18.51
CA SER A 290 5.13 -10.43 -19.73
C SER A 290 3.65 -10.07 -19.95
N THR A 291 2.98 -9.55 -18.92
CA THR A 291 1.61 -9.05 -19.01
C THR A 291 1.63 -7.74 -19.78
N ARG A 292 1.63 -7.81 -21.11
CA ARG A 292 1.66 -6.65 -22.03
C ARG A 292 0.62 -5.62 -21.59
N LEU A 293 1.13 -4.50 -21.10
CA LEU A 293 0.43 -3.48 -20.34
C LEU A 293 -0.63 -2.74 -21.17
N LEU A 294 -1.83 -3.31 -21.32
CA LEU A 294 -3.04 -2.52 -21.55
C LEU A 294 -3.52 -2.04 -20.18
N TYR A 295 -2.86 -1.02 -19.65
CA TYR A 295 -3.14 -0.46 -18.34
C TYR A 295 -4.16 0.65 -18.42
N GLU A 296 -5.43 0.24 -18.46
CA GLU A 296 -6.59 1.13 -18.27
C GLU A 296 -7.04 1.18 -16.79
N ASP A 297 -6.48 0.32 -15.93
CA ASP A 297 -6.93 0.12 -14.55
C ASP A 297 -5.86 0.45 -13.50
N TYR A 298 -6.06 1.56 -12.79
CA TYR A 298 -5.18 2.08 -11.73
C TYR A 298 -5.04 1.10 -10.56
N GLY A 299 -6.09 0.33 -10.24
CA GLY A 299 -6.05 -0.64 -9.14
C GLY A 299 -5.00 -1.72 -9.39
N LYS A 300 -5.00 -2.27 -10.60
CA LYS A 300 -4.05 -3.32 -11.01
C LYS A 300 -2.61 -2.83 -11.05
N LEU A 301 -2.38 -1.57 -11.45
CA LEU A 301 -1.03 -1.00 -11.45
C LEU A 301 -0.48 -0.86 -10.03
N GLN A 302 -1.30 -0.36 -9.10
CA GLN A 302 -0.90 -0.23 -7.69
C GLN A 302 -0.65 -1.61 -7.05
N GLU A 303 -1.48 -2.59 -7.36
CA GLU A 303 -1.29 -3.98 -6.90
C GLU A 303 0.03 -4.57 -7.38
N LEU A 304 0.42 -4.31 -8.64
CA LEU A 304 1.69 -4.78 -9.19
C LEU A 304 2.90 -4.10 -8.51
N VAL A 305 2.79 -2.81 -8.18
CA VAL A 305 3.84 -2.09 -7.42
C VAL A 305 3.95 -2.63 -6.01
N ASP A 306 2.82 -2.82 -5.32
CA ASP A 306 2.80 -3.37 -3.96
C ASP A 306 3.37 -4.79 -3.94
N ALA A 307 3.08 -5.61 -4.97
CA ALA A 307 3.65 -6.94 -5.13
C ALA A 307 5.18 -6.91 -5.33
N ARG A 308 5.70 -5.99 -6.16
CA ARG A 308 7.16 -5.83 -6.35
C ARG A 308 7.86 -5.32 -5.08
N MET A 309 7.24 -4.40 -4.33
CA MET A 309 7.75 -3.94 -3.03
C MET A 309 7.76 -5.08 -1.99
N SER A 310 6.78 -5.97 -2.02
CA SER A 310 6.79 -7.18 -1.18
C SER A 310 7.97 -8.08 -1.51
N VAL A 311 8.23 -8.34 -2.81
CA VAL A 311 9.37 -9.14 -3.26
C VAL A 311 10.70 -8.53 -2.79
N GLN A 312 10.81 -7.20 -2.78
CA GLN A 312 11.98 -6.51 -2.26
C GLN A 312 12.19 -6.75 -0.77
N MET A 313 11.14 -6.62 0.05
CA MET A 313 11.24 -6.83 1.50
C MET A 313 11.68 -8.27 1.82
N ASP A 314 11.10 -9.24 1.12
CA ASP A 314 11.47 -10.65 1.24
C ASP A 314 12.95 -10.89 0.89
N LEU A 315 13.50 -10.25 -0.15
CA LEU A 315 14.92 -10.36 -0.50
C LEU A 315 15.85 -9.72 0.54
N MET A 316 15.44 -8.60 1.15
CA MET A 316 16.23 -7.95 2.20
C MET A 316 16.22 -8.78 3.49
N GLU A 317 15.09 -9.40 3.82
CA GLU A 317 14.99 -10.35 4.94
C GLU A 317 15.90 -11.56 4.72
N LEU A 318 15.87 -12.15 3.51
CA LEU A 318 16.76 -13.24 3.12
C LEU A 318 18.25 -12.86 3.28
N SER A 319 18.63 -11.65 2.86
CA SER A 319 20.00 -11.14 3.05
C SER A 319 20.39 -11.04 4.52
N LYS A 320 19.47 -10.66 5.40
CA LYS A 320 19.72 -10.56 6.84
C LYS A 320 19.92 -11.94 7.46
N GLU A 321 19.07 -12.90 7.10
CA GLU A 321 19.14 -14.27 7.63
C GLU A 321 20.43 -14.99 7.25
N ILE A 322 20.93 -14.78 6.02
CA ILE A 322 22.24 -15.28 5.58
C ILE A 322 23.37 -14.79 6.50
N ILE A 323 23.34 -13.51 6.87
CA ILE A 323 24.35 -12.90 7.75
C ILE A 323 24.24 -13.51 9.16
N GLU A 324 23.03 -13.66 9.69
CA GLU A 324 22.81 -14.24 11.02
C GLU A 324 23.22 -15.72 11.08
N MET A 325 23.06 -16.48 10.00
CA MET A 325 23.52 -17.87 9.90
C MET A 325 25.04 -17.98 9.99
N TYR A 326 25.77 -17.11 9.27
CA TYR A 326 27.23 -17.07 9.39
C TYR A 326 27.68 -16.66 10.80
N GLN A 327 26.99 -15.71 11.43
CA GLN A 327 27.28 -15.30 12.81
C GLN A 327 27.08 -16.44 13.83
N ALA A 328 26.00 -17.20 13.68
CA ALA A 328 25.77 -18.39 14.52
C ALA A 328 26.87 -19.43 14.31
N MET A 329 27.31 -19.63 13.05
CA MET A 329 28.39 -20.54 12.71
C MET A 329 29.75 -20.12 13.30
N ASP A 330 30.08 -18.83 13.24
CA ASP A 330 31.27 -18.28 13.88
C ASP A 330 31.22 -18.42 15.41
N LEU A 331 30.06 -18.18 16.03
CA LEU A 331 29.86 -18.36 17.46
C LEU A 331 30.11 -19.82 17.89
N SER A 332 29.48 -20.79 17.22
CA SER A 332 29.64 -22.21 17.55
C SER A 332 31.09 -22.69 17.41
N VAL A 333 31.82 -22.22 16.39
CA VAL A 333 33.24 -22.56 16.23
C VAL A 333 34.09 -21.97 17.34
N ASN A 334 33.86 -20.71 17.71
CA ASN A 334 34.60 -20.06 18.79
C ASN A 334 34.31 -20.70 20.16
N GLU A 335 33.04 -21.03 20.45
CA GLU A 335 32.67 -21.76 21.68
C GLU A 335 33.36 -23.12 21.79
N LEU A 336 33.48 -23.84 20.68
CA LEU A 336 34.20 -25.12 20.63
C LEU A 336 35.70 -24.94 20.84
N ILE A 337 36.30 -23.91 20.23
CA ILE A 337 37.72 -23.58 20.40
C ILE A 337 38.02 -23.17 21.84
N ASP A 338 37.14 -22.41 22.48
CA ASP A 338 37.30 -22.01 23.89
C ASP A 338 37.24 -23.22 24.82
N GLN A 339 36.37 -24.20 24.53
CA GLN A 339 36.34 -25.48 25.27
C GLN A 339 37.65 -26.26 25.13
N PHE A 340 38.30 -26.22 23.96
CA PHE A 340 39.59 -26.86 23.77
C PHE A 340 40.70 -26.24 24.63
N GLN A 341 40.53 -24.98 25.01
CA GLN A 341 41.46 -24.25 25.86
C GLN A 341 41.21 -24.45 27.36
N ASP A 342 40.32 -25.35 27.77
CA ASP A 342 40.10 -25.63 29.19
C ASP A 342 41.25 -26.48 29.78
N LYS A 343 42.20 -25.81 30.47
CA LYS A 343 43.62 -26.22 30.68
C LYS A 343 43.92 -27.13 31.87
N GLY A 344 42.94 -27.83 32.42
CA GLY A 344 43.14 -28.68 33.60
C GLY A 344 43.51 -30.14 33.27
N PRO A 345 44.50 -30.75 33.95
CA PRO A 345 44.64 -32.21 33.99
C PRO A 345 43.43 -32.93 34.61
N SER A 346 42.52 -32.19 35.27
CA SER A 346 41.28 -32.69 35.85
C SER A 346 40.21 -31.59 35.94
N GLY A 347 38.97 -31.96 36.28
CA GLY A 347 37.93 -31.00 36.67
C GLY A 347 38.12 -30.37 38.07
N TYR A 348 39.18 -30.75 38.81
CA TYR A 348 39.44 -30.27 40.17
C TYR A 348 40.49 -29.15 40.20
N PRO A 349 40.14 -27.91 40.63
CA PRO A 349 41.06 -26.77 40.64
C PRO A 349 42.35 -27.06 41.43
N TYR A 350 42.22 -27.70 42.59
CA TYR A 350 43.34 -27.98 43.47
C TYR A 350 44.33 -29.01 42.90
N VAL A 351 43.84 -29.96 42.10
CA VAL A 351 44.70 -30.95 41.40
C VAL A 351 45.41 -30.26 40.24
N ASN A 352 44.73 -29.33 39.57
CA ASN A 352 45.30 -28.53 38.48
C ASN A 352 46.41 -27.59 38.99
N ASP A 353 46.26 -26.99 40.18
CA ASP A 353 47.28 -26.17 40.82
C ASP A 353 48.55 -26.97 41.17
N ILE A 354 48.39 -28.20 41.66
CA ILE A 354 49.52 -29.08 42.00
C ILE A 354 50.29 -29.52 40.74
N LEU A 355 49.57 -29.73 39.64
CA LEU A 355 50.12 -30.22 38.38
C LEU A 355 50.49 -29.09 37.39
N GLN A 356 50.30 -27.82 37.76
CA GLN A 356 50.56 -26.64 36.93
C GLN A 356 51.96 -26.62 36.28
N PRO A 357 53.07 -27.00 36.95
CA PRO A 357 54.39 -27.02 36.32
C PRO A 357 54.52 -27.99 35.14
N LEU A 358 53.59 -28.94 35.01
CA LEU A 358 53.52 -29.97 33.97
C LEU A 358 52.38 -29.73 32.98
N GLU A 359 51.72 -28.57 33.02
CA GLU A 359 50.60 -28.17 32.14
C GLU A 359 50.80 -28.54 30.65
N PRO A 360 51.99 -28.36 30.03
CA PRO A 360 52.20 -28.72 28.62
C PRO A 360 51.99 -30.22 28.30
N LEU A 361 52.13 -31.11 29.28
CA LEU A 361 51.94 -32.56 29.11
C LEU A 361 50.46 -32.97 29.08
N PHE A 362 49.56 -32.09 29.53
CA PHE A 362 48.13 -32.37 29.64
C PHE A 362 47.31 -31.73 28.51
N ILE A 363 47.98 -31.05 27.58
CA ILE A 363 47.36 -30.53 26.36
C ILE A 363 47.35 -31.64 25.31
N PRO A 364 46.20 -31.98 24.72
CA PRO A 364 46.16 -32.99 23.65
C PRO A 364 47.01 -32.55 22.44
N GLN A 365 47.81 -33.46 21.88
CA GLN A 365 48.77 -33.14 20.83
C GLN A 365 48.12 -32.69 19.50
N ASN A 366 46.89 -33.12 19.25
CA ASN A 366 46.14 -32.83 18.03
C ASN A 366 45.39 -31.49 18.06
N MET A 367 45.39 -30.75 19.18
CA MET A 367 44.53 -29.57 19.31
C MET A 367 44.83 -28.47 18.30
N ALA A 368 46.10 -28.14 18.07
CA ALA A 368 46.48 -27.10 17.11
C ALA A 368 46.02 -27.45 15.68
N ALA A 369 46.05 -28.72 15.31
CA ALA A 369 45.59 -29.19 14.01
C ALA A 369 44.06 -29.09 13.88
N ILE A 370 43.32 -29.47 14.93
CA ILE A 370 41.86 -29.37 14.96
C ILE A 370 41.41 -27.90 14.87
N THR A 371 42.00 -27.01 15.68
CA THR A 371 41.68 -25.58 15.67
C THR A 371 41.96 -24.95 14.31
N SER A 372 43.12 -25.24 13.72
CA SER A 372 43.48 -24.74 12.38
C SER A 372 42.50 -25.22 11.31
N ARG A 373 42.05 -26.48 11.39
CA ARG A 373 41.06 -27.04 10.47
C ARG A 373 39.70 -26.37 10.60
N LEU A 374 39.15 -26.25 11.81
CA LEU A 374 37.87 -25.58 12.04
C LEU A 374 37.87 -24.12 11.56
N LEU A 375 38.95 -23.38 11.83
CA LEU A 375 39.09 -22.01 11.33
C LEU A 375 39.22 -21.96 9.80
N SER A 376 39.87 -22.95 9.18
CA SER A 376 39.96 -23.07 7.72
C SER A 376 38.58 -23.34 7.11
N ASP A 377 37.81 -24.28 7.69
CA ASP A 377 36.47 -24.64 7.22
C ASP A 377 35.48 -23.47 7.40
N LEU A 378 35.56 -22.76 8.53
CA LEU A 378 34.81 -21.53 8.78
C LEU A 378 35.11 -20.43 7.74
N ASN A 379 36.39 -20.24 7.40
CA ASN A 379 36.79 -19.26 6.38
C ASN A 379 36.30 -19.64 4.99
N ARG A 380 36.32 -20.94 4.65
CA ARG A 380 35.73 -21.43 3.40
C ARG A 380 34.24 -21.11 3.33
N ASN A 381 33.51 -21.39 4.41
CA ASN A 381 32.07 -21.17 4.48
C ASN A 381 31.70 -19.68 4.46
N LYS A 382 32.55 -18.80 5.03
CA LYS A 382 32.44 -17.35 4.90
C LYS A 382 32.43 -16.89 3.44
N VAL A 383 33.33 -17.43 2.61
CA VAL A 383 33.41 -17.09 1.19
C VAL A 383 32.11 -17.51 0.48
N THR A 384 31.59 -18.70 0.76
CA THR A 384 30.34 -19.17 0.17
C THR A 384 29.15 -18.28 0.56
N PHE A 385 28.98 -17.97 1.85
CA PHE A 385 27.92 -17.04 2.30
C PHE A 385 28.03 -15.65 1.67
N SER A 386 29.25 -15.12 1.49
CA SER A 386 29.47 -13.86 0.80
C SER A 386 29.01 -13.90 -0.66
N ILE A 387 29.23 -15.01 -1.37
CA ILE A 387 28.78 -15.20 -2.76
C ILE A 387 27.23 -15.25 -2.79
N ILE A 388 26.61 -15.98 -1.86
CA ILE A 388 25.16 -16.08 -1.74
C ILE A 388 24.55 -14.70 -1.46
N GLU A 389 25.15 -13.92 -0.55
CA GLU A 389 24.71 -12.55 -0.25
C GLU A 389 24.81 -11.62 -1.48
N GLU A 390 25.89 -11.71 -2.25
CA GLU A 390 26.05 -10.95 -3.51
C GLU A 390 24.97 -11.32 -4.54
N LYS A 391 24.63 -12.61 -4.68
CA LYS A 391 23.53 -13.05 -5.55
C LYS A 391 22.23 -12.36 -5.15
N VAL A 392 21.87 -12.36 -3.86
CA VAL A 392 20.64 -11.71 -3.34
C VAL A 392 20.66 -10.20 -3.60
N LYS A 393 21.76 -9.51 -3.27
CA LYS A 393 21.94 -8.07 -3.52
C LYS A 393 21.78 -7.71 -5.00
N SER A 394 22.26 -8.55 -5.92
CA SER A 394 22.13 -8.31 -7.36
C SER A 394 20.65 -8.29 -7.81
N VAL A 395 19.82 -9.17 -7.25
CA VAL A 395 18.39 -9.25 -7.56
C VAL A 395 17.65 -8.07 -6.94
N VAL A 396 17.98 -7.69 -5.69
CA VAL A 396 17.44 -6.48 -5.04
C VAL A 396 17.66 -5.26 -5.92
N ASN A 397 18.88 -5.05 -6.42
CA ASN A 397 19.19 -3.91 -7.29
C ASN A 397 18.39 -3.93 -8.60
N LEU A 398 18.07 -5.10 -9.14
CA LEU A 398 17.28 -5.23 -10.37
C LEU A 398 15.80 -4.92 -10.11
N VAL A 399 15.25 -5.35 -8.97
CA VAL A 399 13.89 -4.99 -8.52
C VAL A 399 13.78 -3.47 -8.32
N PHE A 400 14.79 -2.84 -7.70
CA PHE A 400 14.82 -1.38 -7.52
C PHE A 400 14.69 -0.62 -8.85
N LYS A 401 15.45 -1.00 -9.86
CA LYS A 401 15.37 -0.37 -11.20
C LYS A 401 13.98 -0.54 -11.82
N LEU A 402 13.34 -1.69 -11.64
CA LEU A 402 11.97 -1.93 -12.12
C LEU A 402 10.94 -1.03 -11.42
N CYS A 403 11.07 -0.83 -10.11
CA CYS A 403 10.19 0.06 -9.36
C CYS A 403 10.35 1.54 -9.76
N GLU A 404 11.58 1.99 -10.06
CA GLU A 404 11.83 3.35 -10.55
C GLU A 404 11.15 3.60 -11.92
N GLU A 405 11.29 2.66 -12.85
CA GLU A 405 10.64 2.74 -14.17
C GLU A 405 9.10 2.77 -14.03
N ASP A 406 8.50 1.93 -13.17
CA ASP A 406 7.05 1.96 -12.91
C ASP A 406 6.57 3.32 -12.40
N ALA A 407 7.31 3.95 -11.49
CA ALA A 407 6.94 5.25 -10.92
C ALA A 407 6.82 6.33 -12.01
N THR A 408 7.74 6.32 -12.99
CA THR A 408 7.68 7.26 -14.13
C THR A 408 6.47 7.00 -15.03
N ILE A 409 6.11 5.73 -15.25
CA ILE A 409 4.94 5.33 -16.03
C ILE A 409 3.65 5.79 -15.33
N ILE A 410 3.56 5.60 -14.01
CA ILE A 410 2.42 6.08 -13.20
C ILE A 410 2.24 7.58 -13.36
N GLU A 411 3.32 8.36 -13.23
CA GLU A 411 3.26 9.82 -13.35
C GLU A 411 2.74 10.24 -14.74
N TYR A 412 3.23 9.59 -15.80
CA TYR A 412 2.76 9.83 -17.16
C TYR A 412 1.27 9.51 -17.34
N GLN A 413 0.80 8.37 -16.81
CA GLN A 413 -0.60 7.97 -16.88
C GLN A 413 -1.52 8.88 -16.06
N GLN A 414 -1.09 9.34 -14.87
CA GLN A 414 -1.85 10.32 -14.09
C GLN A 414 -2.06 11.62 -14.87
N LYS A 415 -1.05 12.08 -15.60
CA LYS A 415 -1.16 13.25 -16.49
C LYS A 415 -2.16 12.98 -17.62
N LEU A 416 -2.09 11.80 -18.26
CA LEU A 416 -3.02 11.42 -19.33
C LEU A 416 -4.48 11.34 -18.82
N ILE A 417 -4.71 10.74 -17.66
CA ILE A 417 -6.05 10.64 -17.05
C ILE A 417 -6.59 12.03 -16.72
N LYS A 418 -5.78 12.91 -16.14
CA LYS A 418 -6.19 14.29 -15.88
C LYS A 418 -6.55 15.02 -17.18
N LEU A 419 -5.80 14.80 -18.26
CA LEU A 419 -6.15 15.34 -19.58
C LEU A 419 -7.48 14.77 -20.11
N LEU A 420 -7.75 13.48 -19.91
CA LEU A 420 -9.01 12.84 -20.30
C LEU A 420 -10.20 13.34 -19.45
N GLN A 421 -9.99 13.56 -18.15
CA GLN A 421 -10.97 14.20 -17.25
C GLN A 421 -11.18 15.66 -17.63
N ALA A 422 -10.13 16.38 -18.04
CA ALA A 422 -10.20 17.75 -18.53
C ALA A 422 -11.10 17.88 -19.79
N GLN A 423 -11.29 16.81 -20.56
CA GLN A 423 -12.26 16.80 -21.68
C GLN A 423 -13.73 16.72 -21.23
N ARG A 424 -14.01 16.26 -19.99
CA ARG A 424 -15.35 16.12 -19.40
C ARG A 424 -15.60 17.07 -18.21
N ILE A 425 -14.94 18.23 -18.21
CA ILE A 425 -15.03 19.20 -17.10
C ILE A 425 -16.44 19.69 -16.77
N GLU A 426 -17.38 19.68 -17.72
CA GLU A 426 -18.78 20.05 -17.43
C GLU A 426 -19.49 19.03 -16.53
N ASP A 427 -19.10 17.75 -16.56
CA ASP A 427 -19.72 16.69 -15.75
C ASP A 427 -19.34 16.79 -14.26
N VAL A 428 -18.24 17.48 -13.95
CA VAL A 428 -17.73 17.65 -12.58
C VAL A 428 -18.37 18.87 -11.87
N VAL A 429 -19.03 19.75 -12.63
CA VAL A 429 -19.66 20.96 -12.08
C VAL A 429 -20.89 20.58 -11.26
N ILE A 430 -20.97 21.09 -10.03
CA ILE A 430 -22.12 20.86 -9.16
C ILE A 430 -23.25 21.80 -9.59
N VAL A 431 -24.36 21.21 -10.03
CA VAL A 431 -25.57 21.93 -10.45
C VAL A 431 -26.40 22.30 -9.22
N ASP A 432 -26.15 23.49 -8.69
CA ASP A 432 -26.86 24.09 -7.54
C ASP A 432 -28.21 24.75 -7.96
N HIS A 433 -28.29 25.22 -9.21
CA HIS A 433 -29.45 25.92 -9.75
C HIS A 433 -29.81 25.45 -11.17
N VAL A 434 -31.11 25.45 -11.52
CA VAL A 434 -31.61 24.96 -12.82
C VAL A 434 -31.00 25.72 -14.01
N ILE A 435 -30.80 27.03 -13.87
CA ILE A 435 -30.20 27.86 -14.94
C ILE A 435 -28.77 27.44 -15.28
N LYS A 436 -28.06 26.82 -14.33
CA LYS A 436 -26.64 26.47 -14.48
C LYS A 436 -26.44 25.56 -15.67
N ASN A 437 -27.24 24.51 -15.82
CA ASN A 437 -27.19 23.57 -16.95
C ASN A 437 -27.35 24.25 -18.34
N SER A 438 -28.10 25.35 -18.39
CA SER A 438 -28.42 26.05 -19.64
C SER A 438 -27.42 27.15 -19.97
N LEU A 439 -26.94 27.89 -18.96
CA LEU A 439 -26.16 29.12 -19.14
C LEU A 439 -24.66 28.83 -19.39
N ARG A 440 -24.12 29.38 -20.48
CA ARG A 440 -22.69 29.34 -20.83
C ARG A 440 -22.19 30.72 -21.20
N LEU A 441 -21.01 31.07 -20.71
CA LEU A 441 -20.39 32.38 -20.95
C LEU A 441 -19.32 32.25 -22.04
N PHE A 442 -19.25 33.22 -22.94
CA PHE A 442 -18.21 33.35 -23.98
C PHE A 442 -17.51 34.69 -23.82
N VAL A 443 -16.27 34.66 -23.36
CA VAL A 443 -15.46 35.82 -23.04
C VAL A 443 -14.29 35.91 -24.01
N GLY A 444 -14.09 37.07 -24.61
CA GLY A 444 -12.94 37.28 -25.47
C GLY A 444 -12.76 38.76 -25.79
N PRO A 445 -11.54 39.19 -26.17
CA PRO A 445 -11.33 40.57 -26.59
C PRO A 445 -12.03 40.90 -27.91
N SER A 446 -12.18 42.18 -28.17
CA SER A 446 -12.70 42.63 -29.46
C SER A 446 -11.77 42.23 -30.62
N ASN A 447 -12.37 41.74 -31.71
CA ASN A 447 -11.70 41.29 -32.94
C ASN A 447 -10.91 39.96 -32.86
N THR A 448 -11.08 39.14 -31.83
CA THR A 448 -10.41 37.82 -31.73
C THR A 448 -11.22 36.64 -32.28
N GLY A 449 -12.39 36.90 -32.88
CA GLY A 449 -13.30 35.84 -33.34
C GLY A 449 -14.40 35.47 -32.35
N ARG A 450 -14.47 36.10 -31.16
CA ARG A 450 -15.52 35.88 -30.13
C ARG A 450 -16.93 35.74 -30.70
N THR A 451 -17.41 36.76 -31.44
CA THR A 451 -18.76 36.76 -31.99
C THR A 451 -18.97 35.66 -33.03
N ALA A 452 -17.96 35.40 -33.88
CA ALA A 452 -18.05 34.36 -34.90
C ALA A 452 -18.18 32.98 -34.26
N THR A 453 -17.34 32.68 -33.27
CA THR A 453 -17.32 31.42 -32.55
C THR A 453 -18.63 31.19 -31.79
N ALA A 454 -19.05 32.15 -30.97
CA ALA A 454 -20.27 32.02 -30.18
C ALA A 454 -21.52 31.93 -31.06
N LEU A 455 -21.63 32.75 -32.13
CA LEU A 455 -22.75 32.68 -33.06
C LEU A 455 -22.82 31.34 -33.78
N THR A 456 -21.69 30.86 -34.31
CA THR A 456 -21.62 29.60 -35.05
C THR A 456 -22.02 28.44 -34.16
N TRP A 457 -21.43 28.33 -32.96
CA TRP A 457 -21.74 27.25 -32.05
C TRP A 457 -23.19 27.29 -31.56
N SER A 458 -23.71 28.47 -31.21
CA SER A 458 -25.11 28.62 -30.80
C SER A 458 -26.10 28.21 -31.89
N GLY A 459 -25.79 28.54 -33.15
CA GLY A 459 -26.62 28.14 -34.29
C GLY A 459 -26.51 26.65 -34.65
N VAL A 460 -25.37 26.01 -34.35
CA VAL A 460 -25.22 24.55 -34.49
C VAL A 460 -26.05 23.83 -33.43
N VAL A 461 -25.97 24.28 -32.17
CA VAL A 461 -26.75 23.73 -31.05
C VAL A 461 -28.25 23.95 -31.25
N SER A 462 -28.65 25.10 -31.84
CA SER A 462 -30.05 25.44 -32.09
C SER A 462 -30.80 24.48 -33.02
N ARG A 463 -30.06 23.71 -33.84
CA ARG A 463 -30.63 22.66 -34.69
C ARG A 463 -31.24 21.51 -33.89
N ARG A 464 -30.77 21.29 -32.66
CA ARG A 464 -31.19 20.18 -31.79
C ARG A 464 -32.08 20.66 -30.64
N GLN A 465 -31.80 21.85 -30.10
CA GLN A 465 -32.52 22.40 -28.95
C GLN A 465 -32.64 23.91 -29.06
N ASN A 466 -33.76 24.47 -28.64
CA ASN A 466 -33.97 25.92 -28.66
C ASN A 466 -32.86 26.64 -27.89
N THR A 467 -32.21 27.60 -28.56
CA THR A 467 -31.01 28.27 -28.05
C THR A 467 -31.17 29.79 -28.11
N LEU A 468 -30.72 30.45 -27.04
CA LEU A 468 -30.71 31.90 -26.91
C LEU A 468 -29.26 32.41 -26.89
N LEU A 469 -28.97 33.41 -27.71
CA LEU A 469 -27.68 34.09 -27.75
C LEU A 469 -27.83 35.54 -27.30
N LEU A 470 -27.23 35.93 -26.17
CA LEU A 470 -27.19 37.29 -25.69
C LEU A 470 -25.81 37.90 -25.93
N ASP A 471 -25.73 38.93 -26.74
CA ASP A 471 -24.51 39.71 -26.98
C ASP A 471 -24.53 40.97 -26.10
N LEU A 472 -23.84 40.92 -24.95
CA LEU A 472 -23.78 42.01 -23.96
C LEU A 472 -22.53 42.87 -24.12
N THR A 473 -21.87 42.77 -25.27
CA THR A 473 -20.56 43.39 -25.49
C THR A 473 -20.64 44.87 -25.87
N GLY A 474 -21.85 45.40 -26.07
CA GLY A 474 -22.13 46.77 -26.54
C GLY A 474 -21.78 47.05 -28.00
N ASN A 475 -20.97 46.21 -28.63
CA ASN A 475 -20.51 46.36 -30.01
C ASN A 475 -20.81 45.10 -30.83
N THR A 476 -22.11 44.83 -31.03
CA THR A 476 -22.53 43.60 -31.69
C THR A 476 -22.07 43.51 -33.15
N LYS A 477 -21.56 42.33 -33.53
CA LYS A 477 -21.15 42.02 -34.92
C LYS A 477 -22.06 41.00 -35.60
N LEU A 478 -23.19 40.67 -34.99
CA LEU A 478 -24.14 39.69 -35.52
C LEU A 478 -24.65 40.05 -36.93
N GLY A 479 -24.89 41.34 -37.18
CA GLY A 479 -25.31 41.85 -38.49
C GLY A 479 -24.28 41.62 -39.61
N GLN A 480 -22.99 41.46 -39.29
CA GLN A 480 -21.96 41.11 -40.29
C GLN A 480 -22.18 39.69 -40.85
N TYR A 481 -22.90 38.83 -40.13
CA TYR A 481 -23.22 37.47 -40.51
C TYR A 481 -24.68 37.32 -41.00
N GLY A 482 -25.37 38.42 -41.31
CA GLY A 482 -26.75 38.39 -41.76
C GLY A 482 -27.76 37.97 -40.68
N VAL A 483 -27.41 38.16 -39.40
CA VAL A 483 -28.29 37.86 -38.26
C VAL A 483 -28.83 39.17 -37.70
N GLU A 484 -30.16 39.28 -37.67
CA GLU A 484 -30.86 40.38 -37.02
C GLU A 484 -31.06 40.06 -35.54
N ALA A 485 -30.54 40.93 -34.67
CA ALA A 485 -30.65 40.77 -33.23
C ALA A 485 -31.77 41.66 -32.67
N VAL A 486 -32.52 41.13 -31.71
CA VAL A 486 -33.51 41.89 -30.93
C VAL A 486 -32.78 42.69 -29.85
N SER A 487 -33.25 43.88 -29.50
CA SER A 487 -32.65 44.63 -28.39
C SER A 487 -32.96 43.97 -27.04
N LEU A 488 -32.04 44.10 -26.08
CA LEU A 488 -32.22 43.56 -24.72
C LEU A 488 -33.49 44.10 -24.05
N ALA A 489 -33.80 45.39 -24.18
CA ALA A 489 -35.02 45.99 -23.61
C ALA A 489 -36.29 45.32 -24.16
N THR A 490 -36.39 45.16 -25.48
CA THR A 490 -37.54 44.48 -26.11
C THR A 490 -37.62 43.03 -25.69
N PHE A 491 -36.48 42.34 -25.55
CA PHE A 491 -36.46 40.95 -25.07
C PHE A 491 -36.96 40.82 -23.63
N LEU A 492 -36.63 41.77 -22.74
CA LEU A 492 -37.07 41.75 -21.34
C LEU A 492 -38.56 42.10 -21.20
N GLU A 493 -39.06 43.05 -21.99
CA GLU A 493 -40.48 43.47 -21.94
C GLU A 493 -41.43 42.51 -22.64
N GLN A 494 -40.99 41.90 -23.75
CA GLN A 494 -41.81 41.03 -24.59
C GLN A 494 -41.36 39.58 -24.47
N ARG A 495 -42.34 38.68 -24.34
CA ARG A 495 -42.07 37.23 -24.33
C ARG A 495 -41.89 36.70 -25.76
N LEU A 496 -40.72 36.98 -26.33
CA LEU A 496 -40.30 36.51 -27.65
C LEU A 496 -39.63 35.14 -27.53
N GLU A 497 -40.26 34.12 -28.09
CA GLU A 497 -39.79 32.74 -28.11
C GLU A 497 -39.61 32.26 -29.56
N GLN A 498 -38.36 32.01 -29.96
CA GLN A 498 -37.98 31.49 -31.27
C GLN A 498 -36.90 30.40 -31.11
N PRO A 499 -36.86 29.35 -31.98
CA PRO A 499 -35.91 28.25 -31.85
C PRO A 499 -34.44 28.69 -31.75
N PHE A 500 -34.07 29.73 -32.50
CA PHE A 500 -32.80 30.42 -32.31
C PHE A 500 -33.06 31.92 -32.25
N LEU A 501 -32.79 32.53 -31.11
CA LEU A 501 -32.98 33.95 -30.89
C LEU A 501 -31.66 34.62 -30.52
N CYS A 502 -31.34 35.72 -31.19
CA CYS A 502 -30.19 36.55 -30.87
C CYS A 502 -30.67 37.88 -30.27
N VAL A 503 -30.08 38.26 -29.14
CA VAL A 503 -30.38 39.47 -28.41
C VAL A 503 -29.11 40.30 -28.28
N ALA A 504 -29.18 41.61 -28.50
CA ALA A 504 -28.07 42.53 -28.34
C ALA A 504 -28.34 43.54 -27.20
N GLY A 505 -27.40 43.64 -26.28
CA GLY A 505 -27.39 44.59 -25.15
C GLY A 505 -26.28 45.64 -25.27
N GLY A 506 -26.41 46.71 -24.49
CA GLY A 506 -25.39 47.75 -24.38
C GLY A 506 -24.16 47.29 -23.59
N SER A 507 -23.06 48.05 -23.65
CA SER A 507 -21.85 47.81 -22.83
C SER A 507 -22.04 48.15 -21.36
N ASP A 508 -23.04 48.98 -21.05
CA ASP A 508 -23.23 49.65 -19.76
C ASP A 508 -24.32 48.96 -18.94
N ILE A 509 -24.34 47.62 -18.97
CA ILE A 509 -25.27 46.83 -18.15
C ILE A 509 -24.76 46.89 -16.71
N ASP A 510 -25.50 47.56 -15.85
CA ASP A 510 -25.22 47.61 -14.43
C ASP A 510 -25.52 46.26 -13.74
N LEU A 511 -25.03 46.11 -12.52
CA LEU A 511 -25.17 44.87 -11.76
C LEU A 511 -26.64 44.52 -11.43
N GLU A 512 -27.50 45.53 -11.30
CA GLU A 512 -28.92 45.34 -10.99
C GLU A 512 -29.70 44.84 -12.21
N GLN A 513 -29.41 45.37 -13.40
CA GLN A 513 -29.92 44.88 -14.68
C GLN A 513 -29.43 43.45 -14.97
N ALA A 514 -28.19 43.11 -14.60
CA ALA A 514 -27.69 41.75 -14.74
C ALA A 514 -28.46 40.75 -13.85
N GLU A 515 -28.80 41.12 -12.62
CA GLU A 515 -29.65 40.30 -11.74
C GLU A 515 -31.07 40.14 -12.28
N GLY A 516 -31.69 41.25 -12.73
CA GLY A 516 -33.00 41.23 -13.37
C GLY A 516 -33.03 40.37 -14.64
N MET A 517 -31.98 40.44 -15.45
CA MET A 517 -31.80 39.59 -16.63
C MET A 517 -31.70 38.11 -16.23
N VAL A 518 -30.89 37.74 -15.23
CA VAL A 518 -30.77 36.35 -14.77
C VAL A 518 -32.11 35.83 -14.25
N ALA A 519 -32.88 36.66 -13.53
CA ALA A 519 -34.22 36.30 -13.08
C ALA A 519 -35.17 36.03 -14.26
N GLU A 520 -35.14 36.88 -15.29
CA GLU A 520 -35.95 36.69 -16.50
C GLU A 520 -35.51 35.45 -17.30
N LEU A 521 -34.20 35.19 -17.40
CA LEU A 521 -33.67 33.99 -18.04
C LEU A 521 -34.15 32.71 -17.34
N LYS A 522 -34.25 32.73 -16.00
CA LYS A 522 -34.81 31.60 -15.22
C LYS A 522 -36.25 31.28 -15.61
N LEU A 523 -37.08 32.30 -15.88
CA LEU A 523 -38.46 32.11 -16.32
C LEU A 523 -38.56 31.50 -17.72
N ARG A 524 -37.50 31.64 -18.55
CA ARG A 524 -37.46 31.19 -19.94
C ARG A 524 -36.77 29.84 -20.14
N LEU A 525 -36.31 29.18 -19.07
CA LEU A 525 -35.65 27.86 -19.13
C LEU A 525 -36.56 26.75 -19.68
N ASN A 526 -37.88 26.89 -19.55
CA ASN A 526 -38.83 25.94 -20.12
C ASN A 526 -38.80 25.94 -21.66
N TYR A 527 -38.40 27.04 -22.28
CA TYR A 527 -38.33 27.18 -23.73
C TYR A 527 -36.90 27.06 -24.24
N TYR A 528 -35.94 27.73 -23.59
CA TYR A 528 -34.53 27.73 -23.99
C TYR A 528 -33.70 26.77 -23.15
N ALA A 529 -33.30 25.65 -23.75
CA ALA A 529 -32.44 24.67 -23.11
C ALA A 529 -30.98 25.16 -23.01
N HIS A 530 -30.54 25.97 -23.97
CA HIS A 530 -29.20 26.56 -24.00
C HIS A 530 -29.27 28.09 -24.06
N ILE A 531 -28.53 28.75 -23.16
CA ILE A 531 -28.42 30.21 -23.09
C ILE A 531 -26.94 30.55 -23.15
N HIS A 532 -26.53 31.25 -24.20
CA HIS A 532 -25.15 31.65 -24.43
C HIS A 532 -25.03 33.16 -24.27
N VAL A 533 -24.14 33.61 -23.41
CA VAL A 533 -23.91 35.05 -23.15
C VAL A 533 -22.50 35.42 -23.60
N LEU A 534 -22.37 36.42 -24.47
CA LEU A 534 -21.09 36.97 -24.88
C LEU A 534 -20.74 38.18 -24.00
N LEU A 535 -19.49 38.21 -23.55
CA LEU A 535 -18.89 39.29 -22.79
C LEU A 535 -17.56 39.71 -23.42
N ASP A 536 -17.20 40.98 -23.27
CA ASP A 536 -15.87 41.47 -23.57
C ASP A 536 -14.90 41.12 -22.45
N ALA A 537 -13.63 40.89 -22.79
CA ALA A 537 -12.59 40.59 -21.81
C ALA A 537 -12.42 41.70 -20.76
N SER A 538 -12.78 42.94 -21.10
CA SER A 538 -12.78 44.06 -20.15
C SER A 538 -13.91 44.02 -19.11
N GLN A 539 -14.99 43.24 -19.33
CA GLN A 539 -16.19 43.19 -18.48
C GLN A 539 -16.04 42.14 -17.34
N THR A 540 -14.95 42.23 -16.55
CA THR A 540 -14.62 41.24 -15.51
C THR A 540 -15.62 41.21 -14.35
N GLU A 541 -16.20 42.35 -13.97
CA GLU A 541 -17.23 42.44 -12.93
C GLU A 541 -18.55 41.75 -13.34
N LEU A 542 -18.95 41.92 -14.60
CA LEU A 542 -20.14 41.24 -15.13
C LEU A 542 -19.90 39.73 -15.26
N LEU A 543 -18.69 39.33 -15.65
CA LEU A 543 -18.28 37.93 -15.69
C LEU A 543 -18.37 37.28 -14.30
N SER A 544 -17.81 37.91 -13.26
CA SER A 544 -17.83 37.36 -11.90
C SER A 544 -19.24 37.26 -11.33
N LYS A 545 -20.16 38.15 -11.73
CA LYS A 545 -21.56 38.10 -11.32
C LYS A 545 -22.36 36.97 -12.00
N LEU A 546 -22.10 36.71 -13.28
CA LEU A 546 -22.82 35.70 -14.06
C LEU A 546 -22.25 34.29 -13.86
N ALA A 547 -20.95 34.17 -13.58
CA ALA A 547 -20.25 32.89 -13.48
C ALA A 547 -20.86 31.88 -12.48
N PRO A 548 -21.29 32.27 -11.26
CA PRO A 548 -21.90 31.33 -10.32
C PRO A 548 -23.14 30.62 -10.89
N SER A 549 -23.87 31.29 -11.78
CA SER A 549 -25.09 30.77 -12.44
C SER A 549 -24.82 30.03 -13.75
N ALA A 550 -23.57 29.92 -14.21
CA ALA A 550 -23.20 29.32 -15.49
C ALA A 550 -22.55 27.95 -15.32
N LEU A 551 -22.80 27.02 -16.26
CA LEU A 551 -22.12 25.72 -16.29
C LEU A 551 -20.65 25.86 -16.69
N SER A 552 -20.39 26.72 -17.67
CA SER A 552 -19.07 26.84 -18.28
C SER A 552 -18.75 28.26 -18.73
N VAL A 553 -17.48 28.64 -18.64
CA VAL A 553 -16.91 29.84 -19.24
C VAL A 553 -15.95 29.46 -20.37
N HIS A 554 -16.10 30.09 -21.53
CA HIS A 554 -15.25 29.91 -22.69
C HIS A 554 -14.40 31.15 -22.91
N PHE A 555 -13.10 31.05 -22.72
CA PHE A 555 -12.13 32.11 -23.01
C PHE A 555 -11.62 31.97 -24.45
N ILE A 556 -11.80 33.00 -25.27
CA ILE A 556 -11.54 32.95 -26.72
C ILE A 556 -10.40 33.90 -27.11
N THR A 557 -9.37 33.36 -27.78
CA THR A 557 -8.29 34.14 -28.37
C THR A 557 -8.01 33.73 -29.82
N ASP A 558 -7.51 34.68 -30.60
CA ASP A 558 -6.98 34.47 -31.96
C ASP A 558 -5.51 34.05 -31.97
N CYS A 559 -4.97 33.73 -30.79
CA CYS A 559 -3.59 33.32 -30.55
C CYS A 559 -2.55 34.37 -30.98
N THR A 560 -2.96 35.61 -31.23
CA THR A 560 -2.04 36.72 -31.48
C THR A 560 -1.50 37.29 -30.17
N PRO A 561 -0.29 37.87 -30.14
CA PRO A 561 0.25 38.49 -28.93
C PRO A 561 -0.72 39.49 -28.29
N ARG A 562 -1.37 40.34 -29.11
CA ARG A 562 -2.37 41.31 -28.67
C ARG A 562 -3.62 40.63 -28.09
N GLY A 563 -4.13 39.59 -28.75
CA GLY A 563 -5.32 38.86 -28.29
C GLY A 563 -5.09 38.19 -26.93
N THR A 564 -3.95 37.53 -26.79
CA THR A 564 -3.52 36.88 -25.54
C THR A 564 -3.32 37.90 -24.42
N GLU A 565 -2.63 39.01 -24.69
CA GLU A 565 -2.38 40.08 -23.70
C GLU A 565 -3.67 40.72 -23.18
N LEU A 566 -4.66 40.94 -24.06
CA LEU A 566 -5.96 41.51 -23.68
C LEU A 566 -6.86 40.51 -22.93
N LEU A 567 -6.71 39.22 -23.17
CA LEU A 567 -7.51 38.18 -22.52
C LEU A 567 -6.97 37.80 -21.15
N LYS A 568 -5.64 37.79 -21.00
CA LYS A 568 -4.94 37.33 -19.80
C LYS A 568 -5.44 37.96 -18.49
N PRO A 569 -5.67 39.28 -18.37
CA PRO A 569 -6.20 39.88 -17.14
C PRO A 569 -7.58 39.34 -16.75
N ALA A 570 -8.44 39.04 -17.74
CA ALA A 570 -9.78 38.51 -17.49
C ALA A 570 -9.72 37.08 -16.95
N VAL A 571 -8.74 36.29 -17.41
CA VAL A 571 -8.49 34.92 -16.94
C VAL A 571 -7.88 34.93 -15.55
N GLU A 572 -6.87 35.76 -15.29
CA GLU A 572 -6.17 35.82 -14.00
C GLU A 572 -7.06 36.36 -12.87
N SER A 573 -8.01 37.24 -13.20
CA SER A 573 -8.99 37.77 -12.25
C SER A 573 -10.18 36.84 -11.99
N PHE A 574 -10.33 35.76 -12.77
CA PHE A 574 -11.44 34.84 -12.67
C PHE A 574 -11.22 33.81 -11.53
N GLN A 575 -12.12 33.80 -10.54
CA GLN A 575 -11.94 33.01 -9.31
C GLN A 575 -13.11 32.08 -8.96
N GLU A 576 -14.00 31.78 -9.91
CA GLU A 576 -15.15 30.91 -9.63
C GLU A 576 -14.74 29.42 -9.64
N PRO A 577 -14.88 28.68 -8.51
CA PRO A 577 -14.42 27.29 -8.43
C PRO A 577 -15.42 26.28 -9.00
N ASN A 578 -16.72 26.57 -8.97
CA ASN A 578 -17.77 25.65 -9.38
C ASN A 578 -18.28 25.97 -10.80
N ILE A 579 -17.37 25.98 -11.77
CA ILE A 579 -17.64 26.23 -13.18
C ILE A 579 -16.59 25.56 -14.08
N ALA A 580 -17.03 25.03 -15.22
CA ALA A 580 -16.13 24.43 -16.21
C ALA A 580 -15.39 25.51 -17.00
N GLN A 581 -14.06 25.51 -16.99
CA GLN A 581 -13.25 26.44 -17.76
C GLN A 581 -12.85 25.86 -19.11
N LYS A 582 -13.18 26.55 -20.20
CA LYS A 582 -12.85 26.16 -21.57
C LYS A 582 -12.01 27.23 -22.23
N VAL A 583 -10.99 26.83 -22.98
CA VAL A 583 -10.13 27.74 -23.74
C VAL A 583 -10.29 27.44 -25.21
N ILE A 584 -10.74 28.42 -25.99
CA ILE A 584 -10.88 28.32 -27.44
C ILE A 584 -9.72 29.06 -28.09
N LEU A 585 -8.85 28.30 -28.75
CA LEU A 585 -7.70 28.77 -29.49
C LEU A 585 -8.01 28.75 -30.98
N ILE A 586 -8.08 29.92 -31.60
CA ILE A 586 -8.31 30.04 -33.05
C ILE A 586 -6.96 30.20 -33.74
N ASP A 587 -6.67 29.32 -34.70
CA ASP A 587 -5.43 29.33 -35.51
C ASP A 587 -4.14 29.39 -34.66
N PRO A 588 -3.91 28.47 -33.71
CA PRO A 588 -2.72 28.52 -32.85
C PRO A 588 -1.43 28.33 -33.67
N PRO A 589 -0.46 29.26 -33.61
CA PRO A 589 0.78 29.19 -34.40
C PRO A 589 1.85 28.28 -33.79
N VAL A 590 1.68 27.91 -32.52
CA VAL A 590 2.57 27.03 -31.75
C VAL A 590 1.72 26.00 -30.99
N ASP A 591 2.38 25.08 -30.27
CA ASP A 591 1.70 24.06 -29.48
C ASP A 591 0.58 24.65 -28.58
N PRO A 592 -0.68 24.19 -28.71
CA PRO A 592 -1.82 24.67 -27.92
C PRO A 592 -1.58 24.67 -26.40
N MET A 593 -0.85 23.70 -25.86
CA MET A 593 -0.59 23.63 -24.41
C MET A 593 0.26 24.80 -23.93
N ARG A 594 1.25 25.22 -24.73
CA ARG A 594 2.06 26.40 -24.44
C ARG A 594 1.22 27.68 -24.46
N MET A 595 0.29 27.80 -25.39
CA MET A 595 -0.61 28.97 -25.48
C MET A 595 -1.54 29.08 -24.25
N VAL A 596 -1.99 27.94 -23.71
CA VAL A 596 -2.83 27.88 -22.50
C VAL A 596 -2.02 28.28 -21.26
N GLN A 597 -0.75 27.85 -21.17
CA GLN A 597 0.16 28.28 -20.12
C GLN A 597 0.45 29.79 -20.17
N ASP A 598 0.60 30.37 -21.37
CA ASP A 598 0.82 31.82 -21.53
C ASP A 598 -0.37 32.65 -21.02
N LEU A 599 -1.59 32.08 -21.07
CA LEU A 599 -2.82 32.63 -20.49
C LEU A 599 -2.95 32.40 -18.98
N SER A 600 -1.97 31.78 -18.33
CA SER A 600 -1.99 31.43 -16.91
C SER A 600 -3.09 30.41 -16.54
N ILE A 601 -3.48 29.54 -17.46
CA ILE A 601 -4.48 28.47 -17.24
C ILE A 601 -3.76 27.13 -17.08
N ASP A 602 -4.20 26.33 -16.10
CA ASP A 602 -3.73 24.94 -15.97
C ASP A 602 -4.43 24.06 -17.03
N PRO A 603 -3.70 23.51 -18.02
CA PRO A 603 -4.29 22.65 -19.05
C PRO A 603 -4.89 21.35 -18.50
N LEU A 604 -4.57 20.96 -17.26
CA LEU A 604 -5.16 19.80 -16.60
C LEU A 604 -6.54 20.10 -15.99
N LEU A 605 -6.92 21.37 -15.87
CA LEU A 605 -8.18 21.81 -15.26
C LEU A 605 -9.14 22.47 -16.25
N ALA A 606 -8.72 22.67 -17.50
CA ALA A 606 -9.51 23.34 -18.54
C ALA A 606 -9.58 22.51 -19.83
N LYS A 607 -10.74 22.51 -20.50
CA LYS A 607 -10.88 21.89 -21.83
C LYS A 607 -10.34 22.83 -22.88
N VAL A 608 -9.36 22.36 -23.65
CA VAL A 608 -8.77 23.12 -24.76
C VAL A 608 -9.47 22.75 -26.05
N ILE A 609 -10.05 23.75 -26.71
CA ILE A 609 -10.77 23.63 -27.98
C ILE A 609 -9.94 24.37 -29.03
N VAL A 610 -9.50 23.67 -30.06
CA VAL A 610 -8.69 24.25 -31.14
C VAL A 610 -9.54 24.39 -32.39
N LEU A 611 -9.65 25.62 -32.89
CA LEU A 611 -10.34 25.92 -34.14
C LEU A 611 -9.32 26.23 -35.24
N PRO A 612 -9.32 25.49 -36.36
CA PRO A 612 -8.42 25.76 -37.46
C PRO A 612 -8.80 27.06 -38.17
N ARG A 613 -7.85 27.63 -38.91
CA ARG A 613 -8.10 28.77 -39.78
C ARG A 613 -9.08 28.40 -40.90
N SER A 614 -10.32 28.86 -40.80
CA SER A 614 -11.32 28.65 -41.85
C SER A 614 -11.53 29.90 -42.71
N GLN A 615 -11.28 29.77 -44.02
CA GLN A 615 -11.62 30.81 -45.00
C GLN A 615 -13.13 30.96 -45.17
N HIS A 616 -13.88 29.89 -44.99
CA HIS A 616 -15.33 29.84 -45.14
C HIS A 616 -16.05 30.73 -44.13
N ILE A 617 -15.58 30.79 -42.88
CA ILE A 617 -16.13 31.71 -41.86
C ILE A 617 -15.94 33.18 -42.25
N ARG A 618 -14.77 33.51 -42.83
CA ARG A 618 -14.52 34.87 -43.33
C ARG A 618 -15.42 35.21 -44.52
N ALA A 619 -15.63 34.26 -45.43
CA ALA A 619 -16.57 34.41 -46.54
C ALA A 619 -18.01 34.64 -46.05
N CYS A 620 -18.45 33.93 -45.00
CA CYS A 620 -19.75 34.15 -44.37
C CYS A 620 -19.92 35.60 -43.88
N SER A 621 -18.90 36.17 -43.22
CA SER A 621 -18.93 37.57 -42.79
C SER A 621 -18.97 38.58 -43.93
N LEU A 622 -18.29 38.31 -45.06
CA LEU A 622 -18.27 39.23 -46.21
C LEU A 622 -19.59 39.17 -47.00
N ASN A 623 -20.17 37.98 -47.10
CA ASN A 623 -21.40 37.74 -47.86
C ASN A 623 -22.67 37.91 -47.03
N ARG A 624 -22.56 38.24 -45.73
CA ARG A 624 -23.69 38.31 -44.77
C ARG A 624 -24.49 37.01 -44.72
N VAL A 625 -23.78 35.89 -44.73
CA VAL A 625 -24.36 34.54 -44.62
C VAL A 625 -24.10 34.01 -43.22
N LYS A 626 -25.09 33.32 -42.66
CA LYS A 626 -25.02 32.77 -41.32
C LYS A 626 -24.01 31.61 -41.31
N PRO A 627 -22.98 31.65 -40.43
CA PRO A 627 -21.89 30.68 -40.47
C PRO A 627 -22.36 29.26 -40.12
N PHE A 628 -23.35 29.13 -39.25
CA PHE A 628 -23.95 27.86 -38.86
C PHE A 628 -24.89 27.27 -39.93
N GLU A 629 -25.16 27.94 -41.05
CA GLU A 629 -25.86 27.34 -42.20
C GLU A 629 -24.88 26.71 -43.19
N SER A 630 -23.59 27.09 -43.14
CA SER A 630 -22.54 26.46 -43.94
C SER A 630 -22.14 25.12 -43.33
N LYS A 631 -22.24 24.04 -44.10
CA LYS A 631 -21.87 22.69 -43.66
C LYS A 631 -20.38 22.58 -43.32
N GLU A 632 -19.51 23.15 -44.14
CA GLU A 632 -18.05 23.14 -43.95
C GLU A 632 -17.64 23.82 -42.63
N VAL A 633 -18.37 24.86 -42.24
CA VAL A 633 -18.13 25.57 -40.97
C VAL A 633 -18.75 24.81 -39.79
N ALA A 634 -19.98 24.31 -39.94
CA ALA A 634 -20.67 23.56 -38.90
C ALA A 634 -19.92 22.28 -38.52
N ASP A 635 -19.42 21.52 -39.49
CA ASP A 635 -18.70 20.26 -39.26
C ASP A 635 -17.40 20.48 -38.46
N ILE A 636 -16.64 21.55 -38.76
CA ILE A 636 -15.44 21.95 -38.00
C ILE A 636 -15.79 22.25 -36.54
N PHE A 637 -16.89 22.96 -36.31
CA PHE A 637 -17.32 23.32 -34.95
C PHE A 637 -17.87 22.11 -34.18
N GLU A 638 -18.63 21.23 -34.83
CA GLU A 638 -19.11 19.99 -34.21
C GLU A 638 -17.96 19.06 -33.82
N GLU A 639 -16.90 18.97 -34.63
CA GLU A 639 -15.71 18.19 -34.31
C GLU A 639 -14.89 18.83 -33.17
N ALA A 640 -14.67 20.15 -33.21
CA ALA A 640 -13.86 20.83 -32.21
C ALA A 640 -14.51 20.89 -30.82
N PHE A 641 -15.84 20.93 -30.73
CA PHE A 641 -16.56 20.99 -29.45
C PHE A 641 -16.94 19.62 -28.88
N ARG A 642 -16.84 18.54 -29.67
CA ARG A 642 -16.92 17.17 -29.18
C ARG A 642 -15.88 16.94 -28.08
#